data_AF-A0A5C4VYM4-F1
#
_entry.id   AF-A0A5C4VYM4-F1
#
_cell.length_a   1.000
_cell.length_b   1.000
_cell.length_c   1.000
_cell.angle_alpha   90.00
_cell.angle_beta   90.00
_cell.angle_gamma   90.00
#
_symmetry.space_group_name_H-M   'P 1'
#
loop_
_entity.id
_entity.type
_entity.pdbx_description
1 polymer ?
#
loop_
_entity_poly.entity_id
_entity_poly.type
_entity_poly.pdbx_seq_one_letter_code
_entity_poly.pdbx_strand_id
1 'polypeptide(L)'
;MGTAAQTLTAERIERALSQGDVVVHYQPCYDLRTGDMVAVEALARLLDPDTGELIEPAGFLEALEESGLVVRLDEMVLAAAAAQVARWRELPAGSRLCLAVNLSPADLDDPMLPQRFRETTEAAGLPLEAVVVELTETLLSRTGQGHEQVLAELAALGCNITLDDFGTGNASFDYLRRFRVDGIKIDRSFVQFLGSGGQHERMAESLVRFCLSLGVHVVAEGIERPQHVTALRRLGCPFGQGFLMSRPLPAADLGELLRTDAVPPSLARPTDQDVLPTISPDPIDPTPALRERLVPRVLGGLVALVLVAVAVLAGRAHADTHASLTAAAQDRLEAIDSLAAHNVDMRLGGLRDIVTAFSRNDGVREALDSRDPAQMDLVLAALGSSTTATFNTSLYDADGTMLDLVPAQREPDVVGRNFAHREWYLPATSSDTAYVSQAYQLMTSEQTWAVAVAAAVRDPDGTIRGYVVATLALSGLQAEILAVFRQHGASVSVVDRHGTTLAASSGRVGVRSRDPRLSGGGPPPDPSDDGPLWAVAEVPAIGGWMLVEQDRDAAIGELDGYDPLLIGLAVGTGFVLILLWLVSDARRRRLKASLRRSNAWLSSLLGATPTPVLVSDAEERIQQANAEAAALLGVPADSLRGRTVRSWLTTRDQPAADGGAFSATVVTRDGDVRLVEVQVRDLTGPSGEPMRLHAMIDVTPHREEQDRLRAQGRIDPLTGVSNRIALQEALAAASAPGRSPHALVMLDLDGFKAVNDDLGHAAGDSVLCAVADVLSDVVQPDDTVARVGGDEFVLVVRLESGTAHAVLAERVRARVQETLDAHPFALHVPVGVSVGSAAVGPEGRDPDELLRLADLRMYDAKRRGARHRH
;
A
#
# COMPACT_ATOMS: atom_id res chain seq x y z
N MET A 1 -16.15 -38.59 -30.77
CA MET A 1 -17.26 -38.81 -31.72
C MET A 1 -18.51 -38.33 -31.01
N GLY A 2 -18.89 -37.07 -31.21
CA GLY A 2 -20.10 -36.46 -30.65
C GLY A 2 -21.18 -36.42 -31.72
N THR A 3 -22.37 -36.88 -31.37
CA THR A 3 -23.60 -36.83 -32.16
C THR A 3 -23.98 -35.38 -32.41
N ALA A 4 -24.28 -35.03 -33.66
CA ALA A 4 -24.86 -33.74 -34.00
C ALA A 4 -26.21 -33.62 -33.29
N ALA A 5 -26.42 -32.53 -32.53
CA ALA A 5 -27.69 -32.22 -31.91
C ALA A 5 -28.76 -32.13 -33.01
N GLN A 6 -29.75 -33.03 -32.98
CA GLN A 6 -30.93 -32.91 -33.84
C GLN A 6 -31.79 -31.80 -33.26
N THR A 7 -31.81 -30.64 -33.90
CA THR A 7 -32.74 -29.56 -33.56
C THR A 7 -34.18 -30.05 -33.79
N LEU A 8 -34.99 -30.04 -32.73
CA LEU A 8 -36.41 -30.40 -32.81
C LEU A 8 -37.21 -29.32 -33.54
N THR A 9 -38.23 -29.73 -34.31
CA THR A 9 -39.17 -28.78 -34.95
C THR A 9 -40.18 -28.24 -33.92
N ALA A 10 -40.66 -27.01 -34.13
CA ALA A 10 -41.64 -26.35 -33.25
C ALA A 10 -42.91 -27.19 -33.01
N GLU A 11 -43.44 -27.85 -34.05
CA GLU A 11 -44.62 -28.75 -33.93
C GLU A 11 -44.38 -29.93 -32.98
N ARG A 12 -43.15 -30.47 -32.94
CA ARG A 12 -42.80 -31.58 -32.04
C ARG A 12 -42.70 -31.11 -30.59
N ILE A 13 -42.15 -29.92 -30.37
CA ILE A 13 -42.04 -29.29 -29.05
C ILE A 13 -43.43 -28.97 -28.50
N GLU A 14 -44.31 -28.38 -29.32
CA GLU A 14 -45.70 -28.08 -28.92
C GLU A 14 -46.46 -29.34 -28.53
N ARG A 15 -46.30 -30.43 -29.30
CA ARG A 15 -46.89 -31.74 -29.00
C ARG A 15 -46.39 -32.26 -27.64
N ALA A 16 -45.08 -32.25 -27.38
CA ALA A 16 -44.51 -32.71 -26.12
C ALA A 16 -44.99 -31.87 -24.91
N LEU A 17 -45.08 -30.54 -25.05
CA LEU A 17 -45.66 -29.66 -24.03
C LEU A 17 -47.14 -29.96 -23.77
N SER A 18 -47.92 -30.30 -24.81
CA SER A 18 -49.33 -30.66 -24.68
C SER A 18 -49.57 -32.01 -24.00
N GLN A 19 -48.63 -32.94 -24.15
CA GLN A 19 -48.69 -34.29 -23.60
C GLN A 19 -48.13 -34.38 -22.18
N GLY A 20 -47.45 -33.32 -21.70
CA GLY A 20 -46.82 -33.31 -20.38
C GLY A 20 -45.47 -34.00 -20.34
N ASP A 21 -44.80 -34.15 -21.49
CA ASP A 21 -43.50 -34.83 -21.63
C ASP A 21 -42.31 -33.96 -21.19
N VAL A 22 -42.57 -33.00 -20.29
CA VAL A 22 -41.57 -32.15 -19.65
C VAL A 22 -41.13 -32.79 -18.35
N VAL A 23 -39.85 -33.16 -18.27
CA VAL A 23 -39.23 -33.70 -17.07
C VAL A 23 -38.34 -32.64 -16.45
N VAL A 24 -38.42 -32.46 -15.14
CA VAL A 24 -37.54 -31.54 -14.41
C VAL A 24 -36.43 -32.32 -13.73
N HIS A 25 -35.19 -32.01 -14.07
CA HIS A 25 -34.00 -32.44 -13.33
C HIS A 25 -33.57 -31.31 -12.39
N TYR A 26 -32.89 -31.68 -11.29
CA TYR A 26 -32.54 -30.77 -10.22
C TYR A 26 -31.04 -30.80 -9.99
N GLN A 27 -30.38 -29.65 -10.13
CA GLN A 27 -28.97 -29.52 -9.83
C GLN A 27 -28.80 -28.90 -8.42
N PRO A 28 -28.15 -29.60 -7.47
CA PRO A 28 -27.98 -29.07 -6.12
C PRO A 28 -26.88 -28.01 -6.05
N CYS A 29 -27.16 -26.97 -5.27
CA CYS A 29 -26.22 -25.95 -4.85
C CYS A 29 -25.93 -26.11 -3.35
N TYR A 30 -24.65 -26.02 -2.99
CA TYR A 30 -24.17 -26.32 -1.64
C TYR A 30 -23.54 -25.09 -0.97
N ASP A 31 -23.70 -24.97 0.35
CA ASP A 31 -22.84 -24.11 1.18
C ASP A 31 -21.44 -24.73 1.19
N LEU A 32 -20.46 -24.01 0.63
CA LEU A 32 -19.10 -24.50 0.48
C LEU A 32 -18.38 -24.65 1.82
N ARG A 33 -18.85 -24.03 2.90
CA ARG A 33 -18.25 -24.09 4.25
C ARG A 33 -18.86 -25.21 5.10
N THR A 34 -20.16 -25.44 5.03
CA THR A 34 -20.83 -26.49 5.82
C THR A 34 -20.96 -27.80 5.05
N GLY A 35 -21.12 -27.73 3.73
CA GLY A 35 -21.43 -28.87 2.88
C GLY A 35 -22.93 -29.14 2.76
N ASP A 36 -23.78 -28.30 3.36
CA ASP A 36 -25.23 -28.47 3.34
C ASP A 36 -25.79 -28.11 1.96
N MET A 37 -26.80 -28.85 1.50
CA MET A 37 -27.55 -28.50 0.30
C MET A 37 -28.51 -27.35 0.62
N VAL A 38 -28.34 -26.21 -0.04
CA VAL A 38 -29.10 -24.98 0.28
C VAL A 38 -30.15 -24.64 -0.77
N ALA A 39 -29.90 -25.00 -2.02
CA ALA A 39 -30.84 -24.76 -3.12
C ALA A 39 -30.75 -25.85 -4.19
N VAL A 40 -31.76 -25.91 -5.04
CA VAL A 40 -31.79 -26.75 -6.24
C VAL A 40 -32.23 -25.94 -7.43
N GLU A 41 -31.45 -25.99 -8.51
CA GLU A 41 -31.82 -25.39 -9.79
C GLU A 41 -32.68 -26.37 -10.59
N ALA A 42 -33.87 -25.91 -10.98
CA ALA A 42 -34.80 -26.67 -11.81
C ALA A 42 -34.42 -26.52 -13.28
N LEU A 43 -34.04 -27.65 -13.89
CA LEU A 43 -33.58 -27.71 -15.26
C LEU A 43 -34.54 -28.56 -16.09
N ALA A 44 -35.20 -27.93 -17.06
CA ALA A 44 -36.10 -28.60 -17.98
C ALA A 44 -35.36 -29.64 -18.84
N ARG A 45 -36.01 -30.77 -19.09
CA ARG A 45 -35.63 -31.80 -20.05
C ARG A 45 -36.87 -32.19 -20.82
N LEU A 46 -36.75 -32.33 -22.14
CA LEU A 46 -37.86 -32.80 -22.97
C LEU A 46 -37.68 -34.29 -23.21
N LEU A 47 -38.68 -35.09 -22.86
CA LEU A 47 -38.69 -36.50 -23.24
C LEU A 47 -39.14 -36.58 -24.70
N ASP A 48 -38.29 -37.10 -25.57
CA ASP A 48 -38.68 -37.36 -26.96
C ASP A 48 -39.59 -38.61 -26.97
N PRO A 49 -40.89 -38.47 -27.32
CA PRO A 49 -41.81 -39.60 -27.32
C PRO A 49 -41.49 -40.65 -28.40
N ASP A 50 -40.73 -40.29 -29.44
CA ASP A 50 -40.40 -41.20 -30.55
C ASP A 50 -39.15 -42.05 -30.23
N THR A 51 -38.19 -41.51 -29.45
CA THR A 51 -36.92 -42.18 -29.11
C THR A 51 -36.82 -42.62 -27.66
N GLY A 52 -37.60 -42.00 -26.75
CA GLY A 52 -37.49 -42.17 -25.31
C GLY A 52 -36.26 -41.51 -24.68
N GLU A 53 -35.49 -40.73 -25.45
CA GLU A 53 -34.32 -40.00 -24.96
C GLU A 53 -34.71 -38.67 -24.33
N LEU A 54 -33.95 -38.23 -23.33
CA LEU A 54 -34.09 -36.91 -22.73
C LEU A 54 -33.21 -35.91 -23.47
N ILE A 55 -33.83 -34.87 -24.02
CA ILE A 55 -33.17 -33.80 -24.75
C ILE A 55 -32.90 -32.63 -23.79
N GLU A 56 -31.67 -32.12 -23.82
CA GLU A 56 -31.26 -30.97 -23.01
C GLU A 56 -31.71 -29.63 -23.64
N PRO A 57 -31.85 -28.55 -22.85
CA PRO A 57 -32.36 -27.26 -23.32
C PRO A 57 -31.70 -26.73 -24.60
N ALA A 58 -30.38 -26.88 -24.74
CA ALA A 58 -29.64 -26.44 -25.94
C ALA A 58 -30.13 -27.08 -27.26
N GLY A 59 -30.83 -28.22 -27.20
CA GLY A 59 -31.39 -28.88 -28.39
C GLY A 59 -32.78 -28.39 -28.82
N PHE A 60 -33.49 -27.62 -27.98
CA PHE A 60 -34.87 -27.18 -28.26
C PHE A 60 -35.18 -25.71 -27.93
N LEU A 61 -34.31 -25.00 -27.19
CA LEU A 61 -34.58 -23.64 -26.71
C LEU A 61 -34.74 -22.62 -27.85
N GLU A 62 -33.90 -22.69 -28.90
CA GLU A 62 -33.97 -21.77 -30.06
C GLU A 62 -35.32 -21.87 -30.79
N ALA A 63 -35.78 -23.11 -31.07
CA ALA A 63 -37.08 -23.34 -31.70
C ALA A 63 -38.28 -22.99 -30.78
N LEU A 64 -38.10 -23.09 -29.46
CA LEU A 64 -39.10 -22.74 -28.46
C LEU A 64 -39.28 -21.21 -28.35
N GLU A 65 -38.18 -20.45 -28.44
CA GLU A 65 -38.19 -18.98 -28.47
C GLU A 65 -38.83 -18.44 -29.75
N GLU A 66 -38.46 -18.99 -30.93
CA GLU A 66 -39.05 -18.58 -32.22
C GLU A 66 -40.57 -18.83 -32.31
N SER A 67 -41.07 -19.84 -31.59
CA SER A 67 -42.49 -20.22 -31.57
C SER A 67 -43.29 -19.55 -30.45
N GLY A 68 -42.64 -18.81 -29.53
CA GLY A 68 -43.29 -18.15 -28.40
C GLY A 68 -43.83 -19.11 -27.33
N LEU A 69 -43.40 -20.37 -27.33
CA LEU A 69 -43.87 -21.42 -26.39
C LEU A 69 -43.10 -21.45 -25.06
N VAL A 70 -42.09 -20.59 -24.90
CA VAL A 70 -41.19 -20.57 -23.73
C VAL A 70 -41.94 -20.30 -22.42
N VAL A 71 -42.86 -19.33 -22.41
CA VAL A 71 -43.68 -19.00 -21.22
C VAL A 71 -44.46 -20.21 -20.71
N ARG A 72 -44.97 -21.04 -21.62
CA ARG A 72 -45.73 -22.25 -21.26
C ARG A 72 -44.83 -23.34 -20.66
N LEU A 73 -43.60 -23.47 -21.16
CA LEU A 73 -42.63 -24.38 -20.57
C LEU A 73 -42.27 -23.92 -19.14
N ASP A 74 -42.02 -22.63 -18.97
CA ASP A 74 -41.61 -22.06 -17.68
C ASP A 74 -42.72 -22.22 -16.62
N GLU A 75 -44.00 -22.09 -17.00
CA GLU A 75 -45.13 -22.45 -16.13
C GLU A 75 -45.09 -23.90 -15.65
N MET A 76 -44.93 -24.84 -16.59
CA MET A 76 -44.94 -26.26 -16.31
C MET A 76 -43.77 -26.64 -15.40
N VAL A 77 -42.60 -26.06 -15.65
CA VAL A 77 -41.39 -26.27 -14.84
C VAL A 77 -41.57 -25.70 -13.44
N LEU A 78 -42.06 -24.46 -13.31
CA LEU A 78 -42.30 -23.82 -12.01
C LEU A 78 -43.31 -24.63 -11.17
N ALA A 79 -44.43 -25.04 -11.76
CA ALA A 79 -45.45 -25.82 -11.06
C ALA A 79 -44.91 -27.18 -10.57
N ALA A 80 -44.20 -27.91 -11.45
CA ALA A 80 -43.62 -29.20 -11.11
C ALA A 80 -42.52 -29.07 -10.04
N ALA A 81 -41.63 -28.08 -10.20
CA ALA A 81 -40.51 -27.86 -9.30
C ALA A 81 -40.94 -27.34 -7.93
N ALA A 82 -41.92 -26.43 -7.87
CA ALA A 82 -42.46 -25.91 -6.61
C ALA A 82 -43.09 -27.02 -5.77
N ALA A 83 -43.93 -27.86 -6.40
CA ALA A 83 -44.52 -29.02 -5.73
C ALA A 83 -43.47 -30.03 -5.26
N GLN A 84 -42.40 -30.23 -6.03
CA GLN A 84 -41.32 -31.13 -5.67
C GLN A 84 -40.50 -30.62 -4.48
N VAL A 85 -40.10 -29.35 -4.50
CA VAL A 85 -39.31 -28.74 -3.41
C VAL A 85 -40.12 -28.63 -2.13
N ALA A 86 -41.42 -28.33 -2.21
CA ALA A 86 -42.31 -28.34 -1.05
C ALA A 86 -42.29 -29.71 -0.34
N ARG A 87 -42.35 -30.82 -1.08
CA ARG A 87 -42.22 -32.18 -0.53
C ARG A 87 -40.85 -32.43 0.11
N TRP A 88 -39.77 -31.95 -0.51
CA TRP A 88 -38.43 -32.10 0.05
C TRP A 88 -38.21 -31.29 1.33
N ARG A 89 -38.91 -30.17 1.50
CA ARG A 89 -38.87 -29.36 2.72
C ARG A 89 -39.49 -30.04 3.94
N GLU A 90 -40.26 -31.10 3.75
CA GLU A 90 -40.73 -31.97 4.84
C GLU A 90 -39.60 -32.85 5.41
N LEU A 91 -38.51 -33.05 4.67
CA LEU A 91 -37.34 -33.79 5.13
C LEU A 91 -36.44 -32.89 6.00
N PRO A 92 -35.79 -33.43 7.05
CA PRO A 92 -34.93 -32.63 7.94
C PRO A 92 -33.83 -31.84 7.21
N ALA A 93 -33.08 -32.49 6.31
CA ALA A 93 -32.02 -31.87 5.52
C ALA A 93 -32.56 -30.89 4.45
N GLY A 94 -33.82 -31.05 4.04
CA GLY A 94 -34.48 -30.19 3.06
C GLY A 94 -35.24 -29.01 3.65
N SER A 95 -35.34 -28.89 4.99
CA SER A 95 -36.22 -27.92 5.67
C SER A 95 -36.02 -26.46 5.28
N ARG A 96 -34.84 -26.09 4.78
CA ARG A 96 -34.50 -24.74 4.28
C ARG A 96 -34.17 -24.69 2.79
N LEU A 97 -34.46 -25.76 2.05
CA LEU A 97 -34.10 -25.86 0.64
C LEU A 97 -34.85 -24.82 -0.19
N CYS A 98 -34.11 -24.04 -0.97
CA CYS A 98 -34.66 -23.09 -1.94
C CYS A 98 -34.79 -23.72 -3.33
N LEU A 99 -35.78 -23.27 -4.09
CA LEU A 99 -36.00 -23.59 -5.50
C LEU A 99 -35.43 -22.46 -6.35
N ALA A 100 -34.44 -22.74 -7.20
CA ALA A 100 -34.00 -21.84 -8.25
C ALA A 100 -34.69 -22.17 -9.58
N VAL A 101 -35.27 -21.15 -10.21
CA VAL A 101 -35.93 -21.24 -11.52
C VAL A 101 -35.40 -20.14 -12.45
N ASN A 102 -35.08 -20.52 -13.68
CA ASN A 102 -34.68 -19.60 -14.72
C ASN A 102 -35.91 -18.90 -15.31
N LEU A 103 -35.79 -17.61 -15.60
CA LEU A 103 -36.85 -16.82 -16.21
C LEU A 103 -36.46 -16.38 -17.62
N SER A 104 -37.37 -16.57 -18.58
CA SER A 104 -37.13 -16.20 -19.97
C SER A 104 -37.41 -14.71 -20.24
N PRO A 105 -36.87 -14.12 -21.33
CA PRO A 105 -37.21 -12.76 -21.73
C PRO A 105 -38.71 -12.54 -21.95
N ALA A 106 -39.40 -13.54 -22.51
CA ALA A 106 -40.82 -13.45 -22.81
C ALA A 106 -41.70 -13.44 -21.54
N ASP A 107 -41.24 -14.02 -20.43
CA ASP A 107 -41.97 -13.96 -19.16
C ASP A 107 -42.00 -12.54 -18.59
N LEU A 108 -40.92 -11.77 -18.74
CA LEU A 108 -40.87 -10.39 -18.25
C LEU A 108 -41.78 -9.44 -19.03
N ASP A 109 -42.12 -9.78 -20.27
CA ASP A 109 -43.10 -9.05 -21.08
C ASP A 109 -44.54 -9.26 -20.58
N ASP A 110 -44.80 -10.29 -19.75
CA ASP A 110 -46.11 -10.54 -19.15
C ASP A 110 -46.26 -9.82 -17.79
N PRO A 111 -47.07 -8.75 -17.69
CA PRO A 111 -47.30 -8.05 -16.43
C PRO A 111 -48.03 -8.91 -15.38
N MET A 112 -48.65 -10.04 -15.76
CA MET A 112 -49.34 -10.95 -14.85
C MET A 112 -48.41 -12.01 -14.22
N LEU A 113 -47.13 -12.04 -14.62
CA LEU A 113 -46.14 -12.99 -14.12
C LEU A 113 -46.06 -13.05 -12.58
N PRO A 114 -46.00 -11.92 -11.82
CA PRO A 114 -45.90 -11.97 -10.36
C PRO A 114 -47.11 -12.66 -9.72
N GLN A 115 -48.32 -12.42 -10.25
CA GLN A 115 -49.53 -13.08 -9.77
C GLN A 115 -49.49 -14.60 -10.06
N ARG A 116 -49.07 -15.01 -11.27
CA ARG A 116 -48.94 -16.43 -11.64
C ARG A 116 -47.91 -17.16 -10.78
N PHE A 117 -46.77 -16.51 -10.47
CA PHE A 117 -45.77 -17.03 -9.54
C PHE A 117 -46.34 -17.28 -8.15
N ARG A 118 -47.08 -16.31 -7.61
CA ARG A 118 -47.78 -16.43 -6.33
C ARG A 118 -48.76 -17.60 -6.34
N GLU A 119 -49.68 -17.64 -7.31
CA GLU A 119 -50.73 -18.67 -7.36
C GLU A 119 -50.14 -20.08 -7.47
N THR A 120 -49.10 -20.25 -8.30
CA THR A 120 -48.44 -21.55 -8.52
C THR A 120 -47.71 -22.05 -7.27
N THR A 121 -46.97 -21.17 -6.60
CA THR A 121 -46.20 -21.53 -5.40
C THR A 121 -47.10 -21.73 -4.17
N GLU A 122 -48.15 -20.91 -4.01
CA GLU A 122 -49.18 -21.08 -2.99
C GLU A 122 -49.92 -22.41 -3.16
N ALA A 123 -50.30 -22.78 -4.40
CA ALA A 123 -50.92 -24.07 -4.69
C ALA A 123 -50.02 -25.27 -4.36
N ALA A 124 -48.69 -25.11 -4.49
CA ALA A 124 -47.70 -26.12 -4.13
C ALA A 124 -47.36 -26.16 -2.63
N GLY A 125 -47.74 -25.14 -1.85
CA GLY A 125 -47.34 -25.00 -0.44
C GLY A 125 -45.88 -24.57 -0.25
N LEU A 126 -45.24 -24.00 -1.27
CA LEU A 126 -43.88 -23.45 -1.19
C LEU A 126 -43.96 -21.95 -0.87
N PRO A 127 -43.35 -21.46 0.23
CA PRO A 127 -43.34 -20.03 0.52
C PRO A 127 -42.49 -19.30 -0.53
N LEU A 128 -42.92 -18.11 -0.97
CA LEU A 128 -42.25 -17.33 -2.02
C LEU A 128 -40.80 -16.95 -1.67
N GLU A 129 -40.48 -16.79 -0.37
CA GLU A 129 -39.11 -16.58 0.13
C GLU A 129 -38.15 -17.74 -0.15
N ALA A 130 -38.68 -18.95 -0.39
CA ALA A 130 -37.90 -20.11 -0.78
C ALA A 130 -37.71 -20.21 -2.31
N VAL A 131 -38.20 -19.25 -3.09
CA VAL A 131 -38.03 -19.20 -4.55
C VAL A 131 -36.94 -18.20 -4.90
N VAL A 132 -35.98 -18.67 -5.68
CA VAL A 132 -34.90 -17.90 -6.29
C VAL A 132 -35.22 -17.80 -7.78
N VAL A 133 -35.40 -16.57 -8.26
CA VAL A 133 -35.63 -16.28 -9.68
C VAL A 133 -34.30 -15.91 -10.30
N GLU A 134 -33.87 -16.67 -11.30
CA GLU A 134 -32.61 -16.48 -12.00
C GLU A 134 -32.85 -15.77 -13.33
N LEU A 135 -32.12 -14.68 -13.53
CA LEU A 135 -32.22 -13.80 -14.70
C LEU A 135 -30.88 -13.78 -15.41
N THR A 136 -30.83 -13.98 -16.72
CA THR A 136 -29.57 -13.87 -17.44
C THR A 136 -29.09 -12.42 -17.54
N GLU A 137 -27.78 -12.21 -17.63
CA GLU A 137 -27.17 -10.89 -17.77
C GLU A 137 -27.68 -10.12 -19.01
N THR A 138 -27.86 -10.82 -20.13
CA THR A 138 -28.36 -10.25 -21.40
C THR A 138 -29.79 -9.73 -21.27
N LEU A 139 -30.59 -10.34 -20.42
CA LEU A 139 -31.97 -9.93 -20.14
C LEU A 139 -32.05 -8.52 -19.59
N LEU A 140 -31.14 -8.16 -18.66
CA LEU A 140 -31.09 -6.81 -18.08
C LEU A 140 -30.70 -5.71 -19.09
N SER A 141 -30.06 -6.09 -20.21
CA SER A 141 -29.64 -5.15 -21.26
C SER A 141 -30.74 -4.81 -22.27
N ARG A 142 -31.80 -5.62 -22.36
CA ARG A 142 -32.95 -5.41 -23.24
C ARG A 142 -33.98 -4.55 -22.52
N THR A 143 -33.99 -3.25 -22.78
CA THR A 143 -34.96 -2.33 -22.16
C THR A 143 -36.34 -2.42 -22.84
N GLY A 144 -37.31 -3.03 -22.16
CA GLY A 144 -38.75 -2.89 -22.45
C GLY A 144 -39.45 -1.95 -21.45
N GLN A 145 -40.56 -1.31 -21.83
CA GLN A 145 -41.44 -0.65 -20.86
C GLN A 145 -42.18 -1.72 -20.03
N GLY A 146 -41.77 -1.97 -18.78
CA GLY A 146 -42.51 -2.84 -17.86
C GLY A 146 -41.68 -3.87 -17.06
N HIS A 147 -40.50 -4.27 -17.55
CA HIS A 147 -39.67 -5.31 -16.91
C HIS A 147 -39.24 -4.97 -15.48
N GLU A 148 -38.87 -3.71 -15.25
CA GLU A 148 -38.53 -3.21 -13.90
C GLU A 148 -39.69 -3.32 -12.91
N GLN A 149 -40.91 -3.12 -13.38
CA GLN A 149 -42.09 -3.21 -12.54
C GLN A 149 -42.36 -4.67 -12.16
N VAL A 150 -42.30 -5.58 -13.14
CA VAL A 150 -42.49 -7.02 -12.89
C VAL A 150 -41.45 -7.56 -11.90
N LEU A 151 -40.17 -7.20 -12.07
CA LEU A 151 -39.11 -7.59 -11.14
C LEU A 151 -39.28 -6.98 -9.75
N ALA A 152 -39.67 -5.70 -9.67
CA ALA A 152 -39.95 -5.05 -8.38
C ALA A 152 -41.15 -5.68 -7.66
N GLU A 153 -42.18 -6.09 -8.41
CA GLU A 153 -43.33 -6.81 -7.86
C GLU A 153 -42.92 -8.20 -7.38
N LEU A 154 -42.18 -8.99 -8.15
CA LEU A 154 -41.63 -10.29 -7.72
C LEU A 154 -40.76 -10.16 -6.46
N ALA A 155 -39.90 -9.15 -6.37
CA ALA A 155 -39.12 -8.89 -5.17
C ALA A 155 -40.02 -8.48 -3.98
N ALA A 156 -41.07 -7.69 -4.21
CA ALA A 156 -42.03 -7.31 -3.17
C ALA A 156 -42.88 -8.48 -2.67
N LEU A 157 -43.04 -9.54 -3.48
CA LEU A 157 -43.63 -10.81 -3.08
C LEU A 157 -42.73 -11.63 -2.14
N GLY A 158 -41.44 -11.28 -2.05
CA GLY A 158 -40.44 -11.97 -1.25
C GLY A 158 -39.58 -12.97 -2.02
N CYS A 159 -39.70 -13.06 -3.35
CA CYS A 159 -38.80 -13.88 -4.16
C CYS A 159 -37.37 -13.31 -4.13
N ASN A 160 -36.36 -14.18 -4.07
CA ASN A 160 -34.96 -13.76 -4.18
C ASN A 160 -34.59 -13.62 -5.66
N ILE A 161 -34.18 -12.44 -6.09
CA ILE A 161 -33.79 -12.19 -7.48
C ILE A 161 -32.28 -12.38 -7.63
N THR A 162 -31.85 -13.35 -8.44
CA THR A 162 -30.44 -13.68 -8.67
C THR A 162 -30.07 -13.43 -10.13
N LEU A 163 -28.93 -12.77 -10.34
CA LEU A 163 -28.36 -12.58 -11.66
C LEU A 163 -27.51 -13.78 -12.05
N ASP A 164 -27.82 -14.37 -13.20
CA ASP A 164 -27.11 -15.51 -13.80
C ASP A 164 -26.15 -15.09 -14.91
N ASP A 165 -25.20 -15.97 -15.22
CA ASP A 165 -24.16 -15.80 -16.24
C ASP A 165 -23.26 -14.56 -16.07
N PHE A 166 -23.09 -14.09 -14.83
CA PHE A 166 -22.41 -12.82 -14.56
C PHE A 166 -20.94 -12.83 -15.01
N GLY A 167 -20.62 -11.89 -15.90
CA GLY A 167 -19.29 -11.69 -16.47
C GLY A 167 -19.16 -12.16 -17.92
N THR A 168 -20.20 -12.73 -18.51
CA THR A 168 -20.20 -13.19 -19.92
C THR A 168 -20.78 -12.14 -20.89
N GLY A 169 -21.46 -11.12 -20.39
CA GLY A 169 -22.17 -10.10 -21.17
C GLY A 169 -21.69 -8.66 -20.99
N ASN A 170 -22.53 -7.73 -21.47
CA ASN A 170 -22.32 -6.28 -21.45
C ASN A 170 -23.04 -5.57 -20.28
N ALA A 171 -23.47 -6.27 -19.23
CA ALA A 171 -24.18 -5.61 -18.13
C ALA A 171 -23.25 -4.62 -17.42
N SER A 172 -23.55 -3.35 -17.67
CA SER A 172 -23.01 -2.25 -16.88
C SER A 172 -23.41 -2.44 -15.42
N PHE A 173 -22.49 -2.16 -14.50
CA PHE A 173 -22.72 -2.08 -13.05
C PHE A 173 -23.95 -1.26 -12.66
N ASP A 174 -24.43 -0.38 -13.55
CA ASP A 174 -25.66 0.39 -13.37
C ASP A 174 -26.90 -0.50 -13.25
N TYR A 175 -26.92 -1.69 -13.88
CA TYR A 175 -28.03 -2.64 -13.78
C TYR A 175 -28.09 -3.33 -12.41
N LEU A 176 -26.95 -3.75 -11.84
CA LEU A 176 -26.89 -4.27 -10.46
C LEU A 176 -27.34 -3.25 -9.41
N ARG A 177 -27.28 -1.96 -9.74
CA ARG A 177 -27.72 -0.87 -8.87
C ARG A 177 -29.18 -0.45 -9.12
N ARG A 178 -29.65 -0.53 -10.36
CA ARG A 178 -31.02 -0.22 -10.78
C ARG A 178 -31.99 -1.31 -10.34
N PHE A 179 -31.60 -2.58 -10.52
CA PHE A 179 -32.35 -3.74 -10.09
C PHE A 179 -31.89 -4.16 -8.70
N ARG A 180 -32.83 -4.31 -7.75
CA ARG A 180 -32.52 -4.92 -6.46
C ARG A 180 -32.33 -6.41 -6.69
N VAL A 181 -31.08 -6.84 -6.82
CA VAL A 181 -30.70 -8.25 -6.87
C VAL A 181 -30.22 -8.71 -5.49
N ASP A 182 -30.64 -9.89 -5.09
CA ASP A 182 -30.29 -10.53 -3.82
C ASP A 182 -29.08 -11.47 -3.98
N GLY A 183 -28.82 -11.92 -5.21
CA GLY A 183 -27.74 -12.86 -5.52
C GLY A 183 -27.07 -12.66 -6.89
N ILE A 184 -25.86 -13.21 -7.02
CA ILE A 184 -25.10 -13.28 -8.27
C ILE A 184 -24.52 -14.70 -8.42
N LYS A 185 -24.76 -15.33 -9.56
CA LYS A 185 -24.10 -16.56 -10.02
C LYS A 185 -22.93 -16.20 -10.93
N ILE A 186 -21.73 -16.65 -10.54
CA ILE A 186 -20.50 -16.43 -11.29
C ILE A 186 -20.34 -17.59 -12.28
N ASP A 187 -20.33 -17.26 -13.57
CA ASP A 187 -20.27 -18.23 -14.64
C ASP A 187 -19.02 -19.13 -14.59
N ARG A 188 -19.20 -20.36 -15.08
CA ARG A 188 -18.16 -21.38 -15.23
C ARG A 188 -16.93 -20.87 -15.97
N SER A 189 -17.08 -19.99 -16.96
CA SER A 189 -15.97 -19.47 -17.76
C SER A 189 -14.93 -18.73 -16.91
N PHE A 190 -15.29 -18.22 -15.72
CA PHE A 190 -14.36 -17.64 -14.76
C PHE A 190 -13.89 -18.66 -13.72
N VAL A 191 -14.78 -19.51 -13.22
CA VAL A 191 -14.46 -20.52 -12.21
C VAL A 191 -13.42 -21.53 -12.72
N GLN A 192 -13.42 -21.84 -14.02
CA GLN A 192 -12.42 -22.71 -14.65
C GLN A 192 -10.97 -22.19 -14.56
N PHE A 193 -10.76 -20.90 -14.28
CA PHE A 193 -9.41 -20.33 -14.12
C PHE A 193 -8.95 -20.33 -12.65
N LEU A 194 -9.82 -20.65 -11.69
CA LEU A 194 -9.45 -20.69 -10.28
C LEU A 194 -8.50 -21.87 -10.01
N GLY A 195 -7.38 -21.59 -9.35
CA GLY A 195 -6.34 -22.58 -9.06
C GLY A 195 -5.47 -22.97 -10.26
N SER A 196 -5.55 -22.27 -11.40
CA SER A 196 -4.71 -22.55 -12.57
C SER A 196 -3.30 -21.94 -12.50
N GLY A 197 -3.06 -20.97 -11.61
CA GLY A 197 -1.87 -20.12 -11.63
C GLY A 197 -1.96 -19.03 -12.71
N GLY A 198 -1.28 -17.89 -12.49
CA GLY A 198 -1.06 -16.87 -13.53
C GLY A 198 -2.05 -15.71 -13.55
N GLN A 199 -2.17 -15.04 -14.71
CA GLN A 199 -2.97 -13.81 -14.86
C GLN A 199 -4.48 -14.07 -14.85
N HIS A 200 -4.94 -15.16 -15.48
CA HIS A 200 -6.35 -15.52 -15.54
C HIS A 200 -6.92 -15.88 -14.16
N GLU A 201 -6.16 -16.57 -13.30
CA GLU A 201 -6.55 -16.82 -11.91
C GLU A 201 -6.75 -15.50 -11.15
N ARG A 202 -5.80 -14.55 -11.25
CA ARG A 202 -5.93 -13.25 -10.55
C ARG A 202 -7.16 -12.46 -10.99
N MET A 203 -7.54 -12.56 -12.26
CA MET A 203 -8.75 -11.92 -12.80
C MET A 203 -10.01 -12.57 -12.21
N ALA A 204 -10.10 -13.90 -12.24
CA ALA A 204 -11.21 -14.65 -11.65
C ALA A 204 -11.34 -14.41 -10.12
N GLU A 205 -10.22 -14.40 -9.38
CA GLU A 205 -10.23 -14.06 -7.95
C GLU A 205 -10.72 -12.65 -7.67
N SER A 206 -10.39 -11.70 -8.55
CA SER A 206 -10.81 -10.31 -8.42
C SER A 206 -12.30 -10.15 -8.65
N LEU A 207 -12.86 -10.86 -9.64
CA LEU A 207 -14.29 -10.91 -9.90
C LEU A 207 -15.06 -11.49 -8.71
N VAL A 208 -14.63 -12.64 -8.17
CA VAL A 208 -15.26 -13.25 -7.00
C VAL A 208 -15.25 -12.31 -5.79
N ARG A 209 -14.12 -11.66 -5.51
CA ARG A 209 -14.02 -10.68 -4.40
C ARG A 209 -14.90 -9.46 -4.64
N PHE A 210 -15.02 -9.02 -5.88
CA PHE A 210 -15.89 -7.92 -6.24
C PHE A 210 -17.35 -8.27 -5.95
N CYS A 211 -17.85 -9.42 -6.42
CA CYS A 211 -19.22 -9.86 -6.15
C CYS A 211 -19.48 -9.97 -4.64
N LEU A 212 -18.53 -10.51 -3.87
CA LEU A 212 -18.63 -10.60 -2.41
C LEU A 212 -18.69 -9.23 -1.72
N SER A 213 -18.06 -8.20 -2.30
CA SER A 213 -18.06 -6.85 -1.74
C SER A 213 -19.38 -6.09 -1.95
N LEU A 214 -20.25 -6.57 -2.84
CA LEU A 214 -21.57 -5.97 -3.08
C LEU A 214 -22.58 -6.26 -1.97
N GLY A 215 -22.27 -7.18 -1.04
CA GLY A 215 -23.16 -7.56 0.04
C GLY A 215 -24.34 -8.45 -0.39
N VAL A 216 -24.30 -8.98 -1.61
CA VAL A 216 -25.27 -9.94 -2.16
C VAL A 216 -24.78 -11.38 -1.96
N HIS A 217 -25.67 -12.36 -2.10
CA HIS A 217 -25.29 -13.77 -2.11
C HIS A 217 -24.48 -14.11 -3.37
N VAL A 218 -23.41 -14.88 -3.24
CA VAL A 218 -22.56 -15.25 -4.38
C VAL A 218 -22.53 -16.77 -4.53
N VAL A 219 -22.89 -17.24 -5.71
CA VAL A 219 -22.88 -18.65 -6.10
C VAL A 219 -21.82 -18.82 -7.19
N ALA A 220 -20.90 -19.77 -7.02
CA ALA A 220 -19.92 -20.09 -8.05
C ALA A 220 -20.34 -21.32 -8.86
N GLU A 221 -20.40 -21.20 -10.18
CA GLU A 221 -20.83 -22.28 -11.07
C GLU A 221 -19.67 -23.06 -11.69
N GLY A 222 -19.97 -24.23 -12.27
CA GLY A 222 -18.97 -24.99 -13.01
C GLY A 222 -17.81 -25.49 -12.13
N ILE A 223 -18.08 -25.78 -10.85
CA ILE A 223 -17.09 -26.39 -9.96
C ILE A 223 -16.86 -27.85 -10.39
N GLU A 224 -15.75 -28.08 -11.09
CA GLU A 224 -15.40 -29.41 -11.63
C GLU A 224 -14.13 -30.01 -11.03
N ARG A 225 -13.33 -29.23 -10.30
CA ARG A 225 -12.03 -29.66 -9.79
C ARG A 225 -11.86 -29.29 -8.31
N PRO A 226 -11.20 -30.12 -7.48
CA PRO A 226 -10.97 -29.81 -6.05
C PRO A 226 -10.24 -28.48 -5.79
N GLN A 227 -9.41 -28.04 -6.73
CA GLN A 227 -8.74 -26.75 -6.66
C GLN A 227 -9.72 -25.57 -6.68
N HIS A 228 -10.85 -25.69 -7.40
CA HIS A 228 -11.89 -24.65 -7.43
C HIS A 228 -12.49 -24.46 -6.04
N VAL A 229 -12.88 -25.54 -5.37
CA VAL A 229 -13.42 -25.51 -4.00
C VAL A 229 -12.43 -24.88 -3.03
N THR A 230 -11.15 -25.27 -3.13
CA THR A 230 -10.08 -24.72 -2.27
C THR A 230 -9.91 -23.21 -2.48
N ALA A 231 -9.88 -22.75 -3.74
CA ALA A 231 -9.77 -21.33 -4.07
C ALA A 231 -11.01 -20.53 -3.63
N LEU A 232 -12.21 -21.03 -3.91
CA LEU A 232 -13.47 -20.39 -3.54
C LEU A 232 -13.63 -20.27 -2.01
N ARG A 233 -13.29 -21.32 -1.25
CA ARG A 233 -13.24 -21.26 0.23
C ARG A 233 -12.24 -20.20 0.71
N ARG A 234 -11.04 -20.15 0.14
CA ARG A 234 -10.02 -19.13 0.47
C ARG A 234 -10.52 -17.71 0.22
N LEU A 235 -11.32 -17.51 -0.82
CA LEU A 235 -11.90 -16.21 -1.18
C LEU A 235 -13.12 -15.85 -0.32
N GLY A 236 -13.70 -16.80 0.41
CA GLY A 236 -14.90 -16.61 1.21
C GLY A 236 -16.20 -16.70 0.40
N CYS A 237 -16.19 -17.35 -0.76
CA CYS A 237 -17.41 -17.59 -1.53
C CYS A 237 -18.34 -18.57 -0.77
N PRO A 238 -19.59 -18.19 -0.47
CA PRO A 238 -20.46 -18.98 0.39
C PRO A 238 -21.04 -20.20 -0.32
N PHE A 239 -21.46 -20.07 -1.57
CA PHE A 239 -22.24 -21.09 -2.27
C PHE A 239 -21.57 -21.54 -3.56
N GLY A 240 -21.83 -22.78 -3.99
CA GLY A 240 -21.32 -23.26 -5.26
C GLY A 240 -22.04 -24.48 -5.80
N GLN A 241 -22.03 -24.56 -7.13
CA GLN A 241 -22.62 -25.65 -7.90
C GLN A 241 -21.67 -26.15 -9.00
N GLY A 242 -21.75 -27.44 -9.30
CA GLY A 242 -20.92 -28.05 -10.34
C GLY A 242 -20.78 -29.56 -10.23
N PHE A 243 -20.28 -30.15 -11.31
CA PHE A 243 -20.22 -31.60 -11.49
C PHE A 243 -19.28 -32.33 -10.52
N LEU A 244 -18.38 -31.62 -9.85
CA LEU A 244 -17.56 -32.19 -8.77
C LEU A 244 -18.41 -32.60 -7.56
N MET A 245 -19.53 -31.93 -7.33
CA MET A 245 -20.44 -32.22 -6.22
C MET A 245 -21.61 -33.09 -6.70
N SER A 246 -22.32 -32.64 -7.74
CA SER A 246 -23.38 -33.40 -8.38
C SER A 246 -23.67 -32.87 -9.78
N ARG A 247 -24.07 -33.77 -10.67
CA ARG A 247 -24.75 -33.42 -11.92
C ARG A 247 -26.25 -33.13 -11.63
N PRO A 248 -27.00 -32.57 -12.59
CA PRO A 248 -28.46 -32.56 -12.53
C PRO A 248 -29.02 -33.97 -12.35
N LEU A 249 -29.93 -34.15 -11.40
CA LEU A 249 -30.48 -35.45 -11.02
C LEU A 249 -32.01 -35.49 -11.20
N PRO A 250 -32.58 -36.65 -11.51
CA PRO A 250 -34.01 -36.89 -11.35
C PRO A 250 -34.46 -36.66 -9.90
N ALA A 251 -35.74 -36.33 -9.71
CA ALA A 251 -36.29 -36.04 -8.37
C ALA A 251 -36.13 -37.21 -7.37
N ALA A 252 -36.20 -38.46 -7.84
CA ALA A 252 -36.03 -39.63 -6.97
C ALA A 252 -34.63 -39.68 -6.34
N ASP A 253 -33.60 -39.47 -7.17
CA ASP A 253 -32.19 -39.56 -6.75
C ASP A 253 -31.79 -38.42 -5.82
N LEU A 254 -32.25 -37.19 -6.11
CA LEU A 254 -32.03 -36.06 -5.19
C LEU A 254 -32.75 -36.26 -3.85
N GLY A 255 -33.95 -36.86 -3.89
CA GLY A 255 -34.68 -37.22 -2.67
C GLY A 255 -33.94 -38.24 -1.79
N GLU A 256 -33.19 -39.18 -2.37
CA GLU A 256 -32.30 -40.07 -1.61
C GLU A 256 -31.15 -39.30 -0.95
N LEU A 257 -30.54 -38.34 -1.66
CA LEU A 257 -29.47 -37.50 -1.10
C LEU A 257 -29.94 -36.69 0.11
N LEU A 258 -31.12 -36.07 0.02
CA LEU A 258 -31.72 -35.33 1.13
C LEU A 258 -32.11 -36.24 2.31
N ARG A 259 -32.49 -37.50 2.05
CA ARG A 259 -32.82 -38.45 3.13
C ARG A 259 -31.59 -39.01 3.84
N THR A 260 -30.48 -39.13 3.12
CA THR A 260 -29.20 -39.62 3.66
C THR A 260 -28.36 -38.52 4.30
N ASP A 261 -28.69 -37.25 4.05
CA ASP A 261 -27.96 -36.06 4.52
C ASP A 261 -26.45 -36.15 4.19
N ALA A 262 -26.14 -36.74 3.04
CA ALA A 262 -24.79 -37.07 2.65
C ALA A 262 -24.08 -35.83 2.09
N VAL A 263 -23.09 -35.32 2.82
CA VAL A 263 -22.20 -34.27 2.32
C VAL A 263 -21.30 -34.84 1.22
N PRO A 264 -21.20 -34.20 0.03
CA PRO A 264 -20.31 -34.64 -1.03
C PRO A 264 -18.86 -34.79 -0.53
N PRO A 265 -18.15 -35.88 -0.84
CA PRO A 265 -16.76 -36.09 -0.38
C PRO A 265 -15.81 -34.95 -0.79
N SER A 266 -16.09 -34.27 -1.90
CA SER A 266 -15.37 -33.10 -2.38
C SER A 266 -15.53 -31.86 -1.49
N LEU A 267 -16.57 -31.82 -0.65
CA LEU A 267 -16.85 -30.76 0.33
C LEU A 267 -16.54 -31.19 1.77
N ALA A 268 -16.23 -32.46 2.04
CA ALA A 268 -15.81 -32.91 3.37
C ALA A 268 -14.60 -32.08 3.85
N ARG A 269 -14.71 -31.51 5.07
CA ARG A 269 -13.64 -30.68 5.62
C ARG A 269 -12.37 -31.53 5.80
N PRO A 270 -11.20 -31.10 5.31
CA PRO A 270 -9.94 -31.66 5.80
C PRO A 270 -9.87 -31.41 7.31
N THR A 271 -9.50 -32.43 8.07
CA THR A 271 -9.45 -32.46 9.54
C THR A 271 -8.51 -31.43 10.19
N ASP A 272 -7.82 -30.59 9.41
CA ASP A 272 -7.04 -29.47 9.91
C ASP A 272 -7.92 -28.23 10.14
N GLN A 273 -8.37 -28.09 11.38
CA GLN A 273 -8.95 -26.87 11.93
C GLN A 273 -7.85 -25.78 12.00
N ASP A 274 -7.74 -24.91 10.99
CA ASP A 274 -7.12 -23.58 11.24
C ASP A 274 -7.31 -22.49 10.18
N VAL A 275 -8.21 -22.64 9.20
CA VAL A 275 -8.49 -21.56 8.27
C VAL A 275 -9.94 -21.61 7.84
N LEU A 276 -10.77 -20.72 8.36
CA LEU A 276 -11.87 -20.04 7.66
C LEU A 276 -12.51 -19.03 8.63
N PRO A 277 -12.62 -17.73 8.28
CA PRO A 277 -13.32 -16.77 9.11
C PRO A 277 -14.84 -17.02 9.04
N THR A 278 -15.48 -17.06 10.20
CA THR A 278 -16.95 -17.13 10.32
C THR A 278 -17.48 -15.70 10.19
N ILE A 279 -18.36 -15.44 9.23
CA ILE A 279 -19.14 -14.19 9.21
C ILE A 279 -20.42 -14.48 10.00
N SER A 280 -20.49 -13.97 11.24
CA SER A 280 -21.75 -13.76 11.94
C SER A 280 -22.06 -12.26 11.91
N PRO A 281 -23.33 -11.87 11.71
CA PRO A 281 -23.73 -10.48 11.85
C PRO A 281 -23.86 -10.19 13.34
N ASP A 282 -22.86 -9.56 13.95
CA ASP A 282 -23.01 -9.01 15.30
C ASP A 282 -22.15 -7.74 15.46
N PRO A 283 -22.55 -6.85 16.38
CA PRO A 283 -22.32 -5.41 16.31
C PRO A 283 -20.84 -5.06 16.50
N ILE A 284 -20.47 -3.87 16.01
CA ILE A 284 -19.15 -3.27 16.19
C ILE A 284 -18.83 -3.18 17.70
N ASP A 285 -18.11 -4.17 18.22
CA ASP A 285 -17.55 -4.17 19.57
C ASP A 285 -16.11 -3.62 19.51
N PRO A 286 -15.76 -2.56 20.26
CA PRO A 286 -14.51 -1.82 20.08
C PRO A 286 -13.30 -2.47 20.77
N THR A 287 -13.34 -3.77 21.10
CA THR A 287 -12.26 -4.41 21.85
C THR A 287 -11.29 -5.20 20.95
N PRO A 288 -9.98 -4.85 20.92
CA PRO A 288 -9.01 -5.52 20.04
C PRO A 288 -8.74 -6.96 20.47
N ALA A 289 -8.64 -7.86 19.48
CA ALA A 289 -8.53 -9.31 19.64
C ALA A 289 -7.33 -9.74 20.51
N LEU A 290 -7.43 -10.91 21.15
CA LEU A 290 -6.45 -11.45 22.10
C LEU A 290 -5.00 -11.49 21.55
N ARG A 291 -4.84 -11.73 20.23
CA ARG A 291 -3.54 -11.69 19.52
C ARG A 291 -2.92 -10.29 19.51
N GLU A 292 -3.72 -9.24 19.36
CA GLU A 292 -3.26 -7.84 19.39
C GLU A 292 -2.85 -7.39 20.80
N ARG A 293 -3.38 -8.05 21.85
CA ARG A 293 -2.92 -7.88 23.24
C ARG A 293 -1.63 -8.66 23.55
N LEU A 294 -1.43 -9.80 22.90
CA LEU A 294 -0.32 -10.72 23.19
C LEU A 294 0.99 -10.32 22.50
N VAL A 295 0.94 -9.85 21.25
CA VAL A 295 2.15 -9.43 20.51
C VAL A 295 2.96 -8.36 21.27
N PRO A 296 2.40 -7.24 21.75
CA PRO A 296 3.16 -6.27 22.53
C PRO A 296 3.65 -6.82 23.88
N ARG A 297 2.95 -7.78 24.49
CA ARG A 297 3.37 -8.42 25.74
C ARG A 297 4.55 -9.37 25.56
N VAL A 298 4.52 -10.21 24.51
CA VAL A 298 5.61 -11.11 24.16
C VAL A 298 6.85 -10.32 23.73
N LEU A 299 6.65 -9.27 22.94
CA LEU A 299 7.71 -8.37 22.51
C LEU A 299 8.32 -7.60 23.70
N GLY A 300 7.48 -7.13 24.64
CA GLY A 300 7.92 -6.51 25.89
C GLY A 300 8.71 -7.46 26.78
N GLY A 301 8.30 -8.73 26.88
CA GLY A 301 9.03 -9.75 27.63
C GLY A 301 10.42 -10.05 27.03
N LEU A 302 10.51 -10.13 25.70
CA LEU A 302 11.78 -10.33 24.99
C LEU A 302 12.75 -9.15 25.15
N VAL A 303 12.24 -7.92 25.11
CA VAL A 303 13.04 -6.70 25.36
C VAL A 303 13.54 -6.67 26.81
N ALA A 304 12.70 -7.01 27.79
CA ALA A 304 13.12 -7.05 29.19
C ALA A 304 14.24 -8.08 29.43
N LEU A 305 14.14 -9.26 28.81
CA LEU A 305 15.17 -10.31 28.91
C LEU A 305 16.52 -9.84 28.35
N VAL A 306 16.52 -9.17 27.20
CA VAL A 306 17.74 -8.64 26.56
C VAL A 306 18.35 -7.52 27.40
N LEU A 307 17.54 -6.62 27.97
CA LEU A 307 18.03 -5.55 28.85
C LEU A 307 18.69 -6.08 30.11
N VAL A 308 18.11 -7.12 30.74
CA VAL A 308 18.70 -7.77 31.91
C VAL A 308 20.04 -8.44 31.54
N ALA A 309 20.10 -9.15 30.41
CA ALA A 309 21.34 -9.79 29.96
C ALA A 309 22.47 -8.78 29.69
N VAL A 310 22.14 -7.64 29.05
CA VAL A 310 23.09 -6.55 28.80
C VAL A 310 23.55 -5.89 30.11
N ALA A 311 22.65 -5.67 31.07
CA ALA A 311 23.00 -5.10 32.36
C ALA A 311 23.94 -6.01 33.17
N VAL A 312 23.72 -7.33 33.15
CA VAL A 312 24.61 -8.30 33.83
C VAL A 312 25.98 -8.38 33.14
N LEU A 313 26.04 -8.34 31.81
CA LEU A 313 27.30 -8.35 31.06
C LEU A 313 28.10 -7.05 31.26
N ALA A 314 27.43 -5.89 31.27
CA ALA A 314 28.05 -4.59 31.51
C ALA A 314 28.58 -4.45 32.95
N GLY A 315 27.83 -4.95 33.94
CA GLY A 315 28.25 -4.94 35.35
C GLY A 315 29.49 -5.79 35.62
N ARG A 316 29.60 -6.96 34.97
CA ARG A 316 30.80 -7.81 35.08
C ARG A 316 32.03 -7.18 34.40
N ALA A 317 31.85 -6.63 33.20
CA ALA A 317 32.94 -5.98 32.47
C ALA A 317 33.49 -4.75 33.22
N HIS A 318 32.65 -3.99 33.91
CA HIS A 318 33.09 -2.83 34.68
C HIS A 318 33.89 -3.21 35.95
N ALA A 319 33.45 -4.24 36.68
CA ALA A 319 34.16 -4.73 37.86
C ALA A 319 35.56 -5.28 37.52
N ASP A 320 35.68 -6.04 36.43
CA ASP A 320 36.96 -6.60 35.96
C ASP A 320 37.94 -5.50 35.51
N THR A 321 37.41 -4.42 34.92
CA THR A 321 38.23 -3.28 34.46
C THR A 321 38.74 -2.43 35.63
N HIS A 322 37.90 -2.16 36.63
CA HIS A 322 38.30 -1.36 37.80
C HIS A 322 39.36 -2.07 38.67
N ALA A 323 39.21 -3.40 38.87
CA ALA A 323 40.19 -4.20 39.58
C ALA A 323 41.55 -4.22 38.85
N SER A 324 41.54 -4.36 37.51
CA SER A 324 42.76 -4.34 36.70
C SER A 324 43.47 -2.98 36.72
N LEU A 325 42.72 -1.88 36.68
CA LEU A 325 43.29 -0.53 36.74
C LEU A 325 43.88 -0.21 38.12
N THR A 326 43.24 -0.66 39.19
CA THR A 326 43.74 -0.48 40.57
C THR A 326 45.04 -1.25 40.78
N ALA A 327 45.11 -2.50 40.31
CA ALA A 327 46.34 -3.30 40.33
C ALA A 327 47.47 -2.63 39.53
N ALA A 328 47.17 -2.16 38.31
CA ALA A 328 48.17 -1.47 37.49
C ALA A 328 48.64 -0.12 38.07
N ALA A 329 47.78 0.57 38.84
CA ALA A 329 48.14 1.78 39.55
C ALA A 329 49.05 1.47 40.77
N GLN A 330 48.75 0.42 41.52
CA GLN A 330 49.57 -0.06 42.64
C GLN A 330 50.97 -0.49 42.16
N ASP A 331 51.06 -1.30 41.10
CA ASP A 331 52.34 -1.73 40.49
C ASP A 331 53.20 -0.52 40.07
N ARG A 332 52.56 0.52 39.53
CA ARG A 332 53.25 1.75 39.12
C ARG A 332 53.79 2.51 40.33
N LEU A 333 53.03 2.60 41.41
CA LEU A 333 53.44 3.30 42.64
C LEU A 333 54.65 2.61 43.28
N GLU A 334 54.65 1.28 43.34
CA GLU A 334 55.77 0.47 43.85
C GLU A 334 57.03 0.62 43.00
N ALA A 335 56.89 0.69 41.68
CA ALA A 335 58.02 0.94 40.78
C ALA A 335 58.62 2.35 40.98
N ILE A 336 57.78 3.37 41.18
CA ILE A 336 58.23 4.75 41.43
C ILE A 336 58.96 4.83 42.78
N ASP A 337 58.40 4.24 43.84
CA ASP A 337 59.00 4.23 45.18
C ASP A 337 60.38 3.55 45.17
N SER A 338 60.47 2.36 44.57
CA SER A 338 61.73 1.62 44.43
C SER A 338 62.80 2.42 43.68
N LEU A 339 62.45 3.08 42.58
CA LEU A 339 63.38 3.87 41.79
C LEU A 339 63.86 5.12 42.55
N ALA A 340 62.97 5.76 43.29
CA ALA A 340 63.30 6.96 44.05
C ALA A 340 64.16 6.65 45.28
N ALA A 341 63.85 5.58 46.01
CA ALA A 341 64.68 5.08 47.11
C ALA A 341 66.09 4.75 46.62
N HIS A 342 66.21 4.09 45.45
CA HIS A 342 67.50 3.81 44.83
C HIS A 342 68.29 5.09 44.47
N ASN A 343 67.62 6.15 44.01
CA ASN A 343 68.30 7.41 43.68
C ASN A 343 68.84 8.13 44.93
N VAL A 344 68.07 8.15 46.02
CA VAL A 344 68.52 8.67 47.32
C VAL A 344 69.70 7.85 47.84
N ASP A 345 69.63 6.53 47.73
CA ASP A 345 70.70 5.61 48.11
C ASP A 345 71.98 5.84 47.30
N MET A 346 71.90 5.89 45.97
CA MET A 346 73.03 6.15 45.08
C MET A 346 73.72 7.48 45.38
N ARG A 347 72.97 8.50 45.77
CA ARG A 347 73.52 9.81 46.08
C ARG A 347 74.27 9.84 47.41
N LEU A 348 73.67 9.31 48.47
CA LEU A 348 74.32 9.27 49.79
C LEU A 348 75.46 8.25 49.81
N GLY A 349 75.30 7.13 49.10
CA GLY A 349 76.35 6.14 48.83
C GLY A 349 77.49 6.75 48.03
N GLY A 350 77.20 7.49 46.96
CA GLY A 350 78.22 8.20 46.18
C GLY A 350 79.01 9.22 47.00
N LEU A 351 78.33 10.00 47.86
CA LEU A 351 79.00 10.92 48.77
C LEU A 351 79.89 10.15 49.77
N ARG A 352 79.40 9.05 50.33
CA ARG A 352 80.17 8.16 51.20
C ARG A 352 81.43 7.64 50.52
N ASP A 353 81.33 7.23 49.26
CA ASP A 353 82.45 6.69 48.50
C ASP A 353 83.47 7.78 48.16
N ILE A 354 83.02 8.99 47.80
CA ILE A 354 83.89 10.15 47.57
C ILE A 354 84.64 10.52 48.85
N VAL A 355 83.96 10.64 49.99
CA VAL A 355 84.60 10.96 51.27
C VAL A 355 85.59 9.86 51.68
N THR A 356 85.26 8.60 51.41
CA THR A 356 86.17 7.45 51.66
C THR A 356 87.42 7.51 50.79
N ALA A 357 87.26 7.77 49.49
CA ALA A 357 88.40 7.89 48.58
C ALA A 357 89.27 9.10 48.96
N PHE A 358 88.62 10.21 49.32
CA PHE A 358 89.28 11.43 49.72
C PHE A 358 90.07 11.25 51.02
N SER A 359 89.56 10.51 52.01
CA SER A 359 90.29 10.24 53.25
C SER A 359 91.57 9.43 53.05
N ARG A 360 91.72 8.78 51.89
CA ARG A 360 92.92 8.01 51.51
C ARG A 360 93.91 8.83 50.67
N ASN A 361 93.59 10.08 50.34
CA ASN A 361 94.44 10.92 49.51
C ASN A 361 95.62 11.46 50.32
N ASP A 362 96.83 11.34 49.77
CA ASP A 362 98.08 11.78 50.40
C ASP A 362 98.07 13.27 50.73
N GLY A 363 97.41 14.10 49.91
CA GLY A 363 97.28 15.53 50.15
C GLY A 363 96.47 15.85 51.42
N VAL A 364 95.50 15.00 51.80
CA VAL A 364 94.78 15.17 53.08
C VAL A 364 95.68 14.84 54.26
N ARG A 365 96.52 13.81 54.13
CA ARG A 365 97.50 13.45 55.17
C ARG A 365 98.56 14.54 55.33
N GLU A 366 99.09 15.04 54.23
CA GLU A 366 100.06 16.13 54.24
C GLU A 366 99.48 17.40 54.88
N ALA A 367 98.21 17.73 54.58
CA ALA A 367 97.52 18.86 55.20
C ALA A 367 97.30 18.67 56.73
N LEU A 368 97.04 17.44 57.18
CA LEU A 368 96.94 17.11 58.62
C LEU A 368 98.30 17.24 59.34
N ASP A 369 99.39 16.88 58.67
CA ASP A 369 100.74 16.91 59.22
C ASP A 369 101.31 18.34 59.26
N SER A 370 101.16 19.09 58.17
CA SER A 370 101.65 20.46 58.07
C SER A 370 100.84 21.42 58.95
N ARG A 371 99.55 21.14 59.13
CA ARG A 371 98.55 22.04 59.75
C ARG A 371 98.57 23.44 59.13
N ASP A 372 98.95 23.56 57.86
CA ASP A 372 98.92 24.82 57.13
C ASP A 372 97.47 25.13 56.71
N PRO A 373 96.87 26.23 57.21
CA PRO A 373 95.48 26.58 56.87
C PRO A 373 95.23 26.68 55.37
N ALA A 374 96.19 27.17 54.58
CA ALA A 374 96.00 27.32 53.13
C ALA A 374 95.93 25.96 52.40
N GLN A 375 96.69 24.97 52.86
CA GLN A 375 96.64 23.61 52.32
C GLN A 375 95.36 22.89 52.74
N MET A 376 94.94 23.07 54.00
CA MET A 376 93.71 22.49 54.53
C MET A 376 92.47 23.04 53.83
N ASP A 377 92.38 24.37 53.64
CA ASP A 377 91.33 25.03 52.88
C ASP A 377 91.25 24.49 51.44
N LEU A 378 92.41 24.35 50.76
CA LEU A 378 92.47 23.86 49.38
C LEU A 378 91.94 22.43 49.28
N VAL A 379 92.34 21.56 50.20
CA VAL A 379 91.91 20.17 50.28
C VAL A 379 90.40 20.09 50.58
N LEU A 380 89.92 20.82 51.58
CA LEU A 380 88.50 20.83 51.93
C LEU A 380 87.61 21.44 50.82
N ALA A 381 88.10 22.47 50.12
CA ALA A 381 87.43 23.03 48.95
C ALA A 381 87.40 22.04 47.76
N ALA A 382 88.47 21.25 47.57
CA ALA A 382 88.48 20.21 46.54
C ALA A 382 87.41 19.14 46.81
N LEU A 383 87.25 18.70 48.06
CA LEU A 383 86.16 17.79 48.44
C LEU A 383 84.78 18.44 48.28
N GLY A 384 84.63 19.71 48.71
CA GLY A 384 83.39 20.46 48.56
C GLY A 384 82.98 20.64 47.10
N SER A 385 83.92 20.95 46.22
CA SER A 385 83.67 21.06 44.76
C SER A 385 83.33 19.72 44.10
N SER A 386 83.84 18.62 44.65
CA SER A 386 83.58 17.27 44.13
C SER A 386 82.23 16.71 44.59
N THR A 387 81.53 17.40 45.48
CA THR A 387 80.29 16.94 46.10
C THR A 387 79.20 17.99 45.94
N THR A 388 78.16 17.68 45.15
CA THR A 388 77.03 18.60 44.97
C THR A 388 76.08 18.51 46.18
N ALA A 389 75.86 19.64 46.84
CA ALA A 389 74.96 19.87 47.98
C ALA A 389 75.53 19.68 49.40
N THR A 390 76.85 19.49 49.57
CA THR A 390 77.46 19.55 50.91
C THR A 390 77.34 20.96 51.48
N PHE A 391 76.82 21.06 52.71
CA PHE A 391 76.68 22.32 53.44
C PHE A 391 78.05 22.83 53.89
N ASN A 392 78.89 21.93 54.40
CA ASN A 392 80.31 22.20 54.66
C ASN A 392 81.13 20.91 54.64
N THR A 393 82.43 21.05 54.48
CA THR A 393 83.45 20.00 54.65
C THR A 393 84.39 20.42 55.78
N SER A 394 84.73 19.49 56.66
CA SER A 394 85.57 19.75 57.83
C SER A 394 86.66 18.71 57.99
N LEU A 395 87.78 19.14 58.55
CA LEU A 395 88.91 18.31 58.89
C LEU A 395 89.13 18.33 60.40
N TYR A 396 89.40 17.17 60.99
CA TYR A 396 89.61 16.97 62.41
C TYR A 396 90.92 16.24 62.66
N ASP A 397 91.56 16.47 63.80
CA ASP A 397 92.66 15.64 64.26
C ASP A 397 92.19 14.29 64.83
N ALA A 398 93.15 13.41 65.14
CA ALA A 398 92.89 12.08 65.66
C ALA A 398 92.08 12.09 66.97
N ASP A 399 92.20 13.12 67.79
CA ASP A 399 91.44 13.26 69.04
C ASP A 399 90.03 13.83 68.82
N GLY A 400 89.66 14.15 67.57
CA GLY A 400 88.36 14.67 67.18
C GLY A 400 88.22 16.18 67.31
N THR A 401 89.33 16.92 67.42
CA THR A 401 89.33 18.39 67.43
C THR A 401 89.26 18.92 66.01
N MET A 402 88.29 19.79 65.72
CA MET A 402 88.13 20.38 64.39
C MET A 402 89.31 21.29 64.11
N LEU A 403 90.05 21.01 63.04
CA LEU A 403 91.20 21.80 62.61
C LEU A 403 90.79 22.86 61.59
N ASP A 404 89.85 22.54 60.70
CA ASP A 404 89.39 23.46 59.66
C ASP A 404 88.00 23.11 59.11
N LEU A 405 87.33 24.07 58.47
CA LEU A 405 85.95 23.99 57.98
C LEU A 405 85.71 24.91 56.77
N VAL A 406 85.25 24.34 55.64
CA VAL A 406 84.93 25.07 54.41
C VAL A 406 83.47 24.82 53.98
N PRO A 407 82.66 25.87 53.73
CA PRO A 407 82.95 27.28 53.97
C PRO A 407 83.02 27.59 55.47
N ALA A 408 83.85 28.57 55.84
CA ALA A 408 84.07 28.95 57.24
C ALA A 408 82.77 29.42 57.92
N GLN A 409 82.47 28.84 59.09
CA GLN A 409 81.33 29.24 59.92
C GLN A 409 81.79 30.28 60.96
N ARG A 410 81.25 31.50 60.89
CA ARG A 410 81.72 32.62 61.73
C ARG A 410 81.11 32.66 63.14
N GLU A 411 79.90 32.16 63.34
CA GLU A 411 79.23 32.18 64.65
C GLU A 411 78.34 30.95 64.90
N PRO A 412 78.53 30.21 66.02
CA PRO A 412 79.72 30.22 66.86
C PRO A 412 80.95 29.70 66.10
N ASP A 413 82.14 30.20 66.42
CA ASP A 413 83.40 29.62 65.95
C ASP A 413 83.59 28.22 66.55
N VAL A 414 83.68 27.24 65.67
CA VAL A 414 83.76 25.81 65.98
C VAL A 414 85.14 25.22 65.72
N VAL A 415 86.02 25.94 65.03
CA VAL A 415 87.39 25.49 64.79
C VAL A 415 88.16 25.49 66.12
N GLY A 416 88.95 24.44 66.36
CA GLY A 416 89.65 24.18 67.61
C GLY A 416 88.81 23.53 68.72
N ARG A 417 87.51 23.27 68.49
CA ARG A 417 86.65 22.55 69.45
C ARG A 417 86.69 21.05 69.21
N ASN A 418 86.53 20.27 70.29
CA ASN A 418 86.50 18.82 70.23
C ASN A 418 85.09 18.26 69.97
N PHE A 419 84.99 17.39 68.97
CA PHE A 419 83.77 16.75 68.48
C PHE A 419 83.80 15.22 68.59
N ALA A 420 84.73 14.63 69.35
CA ALA A 420 84.78 13.18 69.56
C ALA A 420 83.52 12.59 70.22
N HIS A 421 82.70 13.44 70.86
CA HIS A 421 81.40 13.07 71.40
C HIS A 421 80.31 12.87 70.33
N ARG A 422 80.56 13.24 69.07
CA ARG A 422 79.60 13.07 67.98
C ARG A 422 79.48 11.60 67.62
N GLU A 423 78.26 11.19 67.29
CA GLU A 423 77.89 9.80 67.04
C GLU A 423 78.73 9.15 65.94
N TRP A 424 79.07 9.89 64.89
CA TRP A 424 79.88 9.37 63.77
C TRP A 424 81.35 9.10 64.11
N TYR A 425 81.89 9.64 65.21
CA TYR A 425 83.32 9.59 65.51
C TYR A 425 83.82 8.16 65.75
N LEU A 426 83.16 7.41 66.65
CA LEU A 426 83.53 6.02 66.94
C LEU A 426 83.29 5.08 65.74
N PRO A 427 82.13 5.12 65.04
CA PRO A 427 81.91 4.32 63.83
C PRO A 427 82.94 4.59 62.74
N ALA A 428 83.24 5.86 62.44
CA ALA A 428 84.24 6.23 61.42
C ALA A 428 85.65 5.77 61.80
N THR A 429 85.96 5.65 63.10
CA THR A 429 87.21 5.08 63.62
C THR A 429 87.28 3.57 63.43
N SER A 430 86.14 2.87 63.47
CA SER A 430 86.08 1.41 63.35
C SER A 430 85.91 0.91 61.91
N SER A 431 85.56 1.78 60.97
CA SER A 431 85.26 1.45 59.58
C SER A 431 86.38 1.88 58.63
N ASP A 432 86.54 1.12 57.55
CA ASP A 432 87.41 1.46 56.42
C ASP A 432 86.69 2.28 55.33
N THR A 433 85.36 2.40 55.45
CA THR A 433 84.50 3.24 54.61
C THR A 433 83.86 4.33 55.45
N ALA A 434 83.54 5.45 54.80
CA ALA A 434 82.90 6.58 55.45
C ALA A 434 81.57 6.16 56.09
N TYR A 435 81.28 6.72 57.25
CA TYR A 435 80.07 6.49 58.00
C TYR A 435 79.07 7.62 57.79
N VAL A 436 77.80 7.28 57.52
CA VAL A 436 76.71 8.25 57.41
C VAL A 436 75.98 8.33 58.74
N SER A 437 76.00 9.49 59.38
CA SER A 437 75.47 9.72 60.72
C SER A 437 73.95 9.74 60.77
N GLN A 438 73.41 9.72 61.98
CA GLN A 438 72.04 10.15 62.22
C GLN A 438 71.84 11.63 61.88
N ALA A 439 70.59 12.03 61.68
CA ALA A 439 70.25 13.44 61.58
C ALA A 439 70.51 14.15 62.92
N TYR A 440 71.21 15.28 62.88
CA TYR A 440 71.46 16.14 64.03
C TYR A 440 71.34 17.61 63.66
N GLN A 441 71.13 18.46 64.67
CA GLN A 441 71.09 19.90 64.46
C GLN A 441 72.50 20.49 64.46
N LEU A 442 72.80 21.27 63.42
CA LEU A 442 74.03 22.04 63.34
C LEU A 442 74.00 23.14 64.39
N MET A 443 75.17 23.42 64.95
CA MET A 443 75.33 24.53 65.89
C MET A 443 75.43 25.84 65.12
N THR A 444 74.35 26.21 64.45
CA THR A 444 74.14 27.50 63.76
C THR A 444 72.99 28.24 64.43
N SER A 445 72.81 29.53 64.13
CA SER A 445 71.67 30.32 64.62
C SER A 445 70.31 29.74 64.18
N GLU A 446 70.27 29.09 63.03
CA GLU A 446 69.05 28.49 62.45
C GLU A 446 68.77 27.05 62.89
N GLN A 447 69.72 26.40 63.60
CA GLN A 447 69.58 25.00 64.08
C GLN A 447 69.19 24.01 62.98
N THR A 448 69.77 24.17 61.79
CA THR A 448 69.46 23.38 60.60
C THR A 448 69.78 21.91 60.83
N TRP A 449 68.86 21.03 60.46
CA TRP A 449 69.10 19.59 60.51
C TRP A 449 70.04 19.14 59.39
N ALA A 450 70.99 18.28 59.74
CA ALA A 450 72.01 17.79 58.84
C ALA A 450 72.38 16.34 59.13
N VAL A 451 73.06 15.74 58.17
CA VAL A 451 73.71 14.42 58.30
C VAL A 451 75.18 14.61 57.96
N ALA A 452 76.06 13.96 58.74
CA ALA A 452 77.49 13.92 58.48
C ALA A 452 77.88 12.63 57.77
N VAL A 453 78.80 12.75 56.82
CA VAL A 453 79.49 11.62 56.19
C VAL A 453 80.95 11.73 56.58
N ALA A 454 81.42 10.83 57.46
CA ALA A 454 82.71 10.94 58.12
C ALA A 454 83.61 9.74 57.83
N ALA A 455 84.87 9.99 57.49
CA ALA A 455 85.87 8.93 57.31
C ALA A 455 87.17 9.24 58.06
N ALA A 456 87.77 8.21 58.66
CA ALA A 456 89.10 8.32 59.22
C ALA A 456 90.17 8.40 58.11
N VAL A 457 91.13 9.30 58.32
CA VAL A 457 92.36 9.42 57.54
C VAL A 457 93.43 8.62 58.26
N ARG A 458 93.97 7.60 57.58
CA ARG A 458 94.89 6.63 58.17
C ARG A 458 96.22 6.61 57.44
N ASP A 459 97.27 6.28 58.19
CA ASP A 459 98.53 5.86 57.59
C ASP A 459 98.46 4.42 57.07
N PRO A 460 99.42 4.00 56.23
CA PRO A 460 99.51 2.63 55.74
C PRO A 460 99.62 1.58 56.84
N ASP A 461 100.06 1.96 58.06
CA ASP A 461 100.12 1.08 59.23
C ASP A 461 98.80 1.01 60.03
N GLY A 462 97.77 1.74 59.59
CA GLY A 462 96.43 1.77 60.19
C GLY A 462 96.23 2.85 61.25
N THR A 463 97.28 3.59 61.62
CA THR A 463 97.21 4.66 62.63
C THR A 463 96.33 5.82 62.14
N ILE A 464 95.38 6.27 62.96
CA ILE A 464 94.49 7.38 62.60
C ILE A 464 95.21 8.70 62.81
N ARG A 465 95.27 9.51 61.76
CA ARG A 465 95.85 10.87 61.77
C ARG A 465 94.80 11.94 62.00
N GLY A 466 93.58 11.68 61.53
CA GLY A 466 92.48 12.62 61.63
C GLY A 466 91.23 12.10 60.94
N TYR A 467 90.25 12.98 60.73
CA TYR A 467 88.98 12.64 60.10
C TYR A 467 88.59 13.72 59.11
N VAL A 468 88.06 13.30 57.97
CA VAL A 468 87.41 14.19 57.01
C VAL A 468 85.90 13.96 57.06
N VAL A 469 85.14 15.05 57.16
CA VAL A 469 83.68 14.98 57.31
C VAL A 469 83.02 15.93 56.34
N ALA A 470 82.12 15.40 55.51
CA ALA A 470 81.22 16.18 54.69
C ALA A 470 79.84 16.23 55.34
N THR A 471 79.34 17.44 55.62
CA THR A 471 78.03 17.66 56.24
C THR A 471 77.01 18.04 55.17
N LEU A 472 75.86 17.36 55.14
CA LEU A 472 74.76 17.64 54.22
C LEU A 472 73.57 18.25 54.99
N ALA A 473 73.09 19.42 54.60
CA ALA A 473 71.87 20.00 55.16
C ALA A 473 70.63 19.29 54.60
N LEU A 474 69.72 18.85 55.46
CA LEU A 474 68.54 18.08 55.05
C LEU A 474 67.52 18.90 54.26
N SER A 475 67.53 20.23 54.38
CA SER A 475 66.68 21.10 53.56
C SER A 475 66.94 20.97 52.06
N GLY A 476 68.20 20.75 51.66
CA GLY A 476 68.58 20.49 50.27
C GLY A 476 68.05 19.15 49.78
N LEU A 477 68.29 18.10 50.57
CA LEU A 477 67.81 16.74 50.28
C LEU A 477 66.27 16.70 50.19
N GLN A 478 65.57 17.39 51.09
CA GLN A 478 64.12 17.47 51.09
C GLN A 478 63.58 18.16 49.83
N ALA A 479 64.14 19.29 49.41
CA ALA A 479 63.65 20.04 48.25
C ALA A 479 63.73 19.21 46.96
N GLU A 480 64.77 18.40 46.81
CA GLU A 480 65.00 17.56 45.64
C GLU A 480 64.10 16.33 45.64
N ILE A 481 63.95 15.65 46.77
CA ILE A 481 62.99 14.53 46.89
C ILE A 481 61.58 15.04 46.57
N LEU A 482 61.16 16.18 47.11
CA LEU A 482 59.83 16.75 46.85
C LEU A 482 59.63 17.30 45.43
N ALA A 483 60.70 17.54 44.67
CA ALA A 483 60.58 17.98 43.28
C ALA A 483 60.06 16.85 42.37
N VAL A 484 60.48 15.61 42.62
CA VAL A 484 60.11 14.44 41.80
C VAL A 484 58.62 14.09 41.96
N PHE A 485 58.08 14.19 43.18
CA PHE A 485 56.74 13.69 43.48
C PHE A 485 55.63 14.73 43.37
N ARG A 486 55.96 16.03 43.33
CA ARG A 486 54.97 17.11 43.20
C ARG A 486 54.14 17.03 41.92
N GLN A 487 54.68 16.49 40.83
CA GLN A 487 53.97 16.35 39.56
C GLN A 487 53.01 15.16 39.50
N HIS A 488 53.16 14.21 40.43
CA HIS A 488 52.40 12.95 40.45
C HIS A 488 51.36 12.88 41.57
N GLY A 489 51.14 13.99 42.31
CA GLY A 489 50.12 14.05 43.36
C GLY A 489 50.37 13.12 44.56
N ALA A 490 51.59 12.58 44.69
CA ALA A 490 51.95 11.63 45.73
C ALA A 490 52.66 12.34 46.91
N SER A 491 52.41 11.83 48.11
CA SER A 491 53.05 12.26 49.35
C SER A 491 54.20 11.32 49.72
N VAL A 492 55.31 11.86 50.23
CA VAL A 492 56.54 11.09 50.49
C VAL A 492 57.08 11.35 51.88
N SER A 493 57.60 10.31 52.54
CA SER A 493 58.34 10.41 53.80
C SER A 493 59.56 9.49 53.80
N VAL A 494 60.72 10.01 54.20
CA VAL A 494 61.99 9.27 54.32
C VAL A 494 62.48 9.33 55.76
N VAL A 495 62.84 8.19 56.33
CA VAL A 495 63.34 8.05 57.71
C VAL A 495 64.68 7.33 57.75
N ASP A 496 65.51 7.65 58.73
CA ASP A 496 66.75 6.90 59.01
C ASP A 496 66.49 5.59 59.78
N ARG A 497 67.56 4.83 60.03
CA ARG A 497 67.53 3.56 60.77
C ARG A 497 66.93 3.62 62.20
N HIS A 498 66.73 4.81 62.76
CA HIS A 498 66.14 5.02 64.08
C HIS A 498 64.71 5.57 64.02
N GLY A 499 64.18 5.75 62.80
CA GLY A 499 62.86 6.29 62.52
C GLY A 499 62.82 7.81 62.54
N THR A 500 63.97 8.50 62.47
CA THR A 500 64.00 9.97 62.40
C THR A 500 63.73 10.44 60.98
N THR A 501 62.77 11.33 60.80
CA THR A 501 62.41 11.84 59.47
C THR A 501 63.51 12.72 58.87
N LEU A 502 64.06 12.30 57.74
CA LEU A 502 65.06 13.03 56.98
C LEU A 502 64.43 13.99 55.94
N ALA A 503 63.33 13.57 55.34
CA ALA A 503 62.54 14.38 54.41
C ALA A 503 61.07 13.95 54.45
N ALA A 504 60.13 14.90 54.39
CA ALA A 504 58.71 14.58 54.29
C ALA A 504 57.93 15.67 53.54
N SER A 505 56.91 15.27 52.77
CA SER A 505 55.98 16.19 52.10
C SER A 505 55.19 17.07 53.09
N SER A 506 55.04 16.61 54.33
CA SER A 506 54.46 17.41 55.43
C SER A 506 55.36 18.54 55.93
N GLY A 507 56.63 18.58 55.51
CA GLY A 507 57.60 19.59 55.93
C GLY A 507 58.28 19.33 57.28
N ARG A 508 57.96 18.23 57.98
CA ARG A 508 58.50 17.92 59.31
C ARG A 508 59.80 17.11 59.19
N VAL A 509 60.94 17.71 59.54
CA VAL A 509 62.27 17.06 59.50
C VAL A 509 62.87 17.01 60.92
N GLY A 510 63.59 15.93 61.22
CA GLY A 510 64.27 15.71 62.51
C GLY A 510 63.37 15.23 63.65
N VAL A 511 62.11 14.88 63.34
CA VAL A 511 61.16 14.31 64.32
C VAL A 511 61.07 12.81 64.11
N ARG A 512 60.86 12.06 65.19
CA ARG A 512 60.62 10.62 65.08
C ARG A 512 59.28 10.35 64.42
N SER A 513 59.29 9.58 63.34
CA SER A 513 58.07 9.15 62.67
C SER A 513 57.19 8.37 63.64
N ARG A 514 55.89 8.64 63.58
CA ARG A 514 54.86 7.89 64.33
C ARG A 514 54.10 6.93 63.42
N ASP A 515 54.46 6.87 62.14
CA ASP A 515 53.83 5.97 61.19
C ASP A 515 54.31 4.54 61.44
N PRO A 516 53.42 3.61 61.83
CA PRO A 516 53.82 2.24 62.14
C PRO A 516 54.45 1.53 60.93
N ARG A 517 54.14 1.93 59.70
CA ARG A 517 54.73 1.39 58.45
C ARG A 517 56.23 1.70 58.30
N LEU A 518 56.70 2.74 58.98
CA LEU A 518 58.09 3.21 58.94
C LEU A 518 58.86 2.94 60.26
N SER A 519 58.19 2.40 61.28
CA SER A 519 58.69 2.38 62.66
C SER A 519 59.16 1.00 63.17
N GLY A 520 58.99 -0.06 62.38
CA GLY A 520 59.36 -1.43 62.77
C GLY A 520 60.15 -2.11 61.67
N GLY A 521 61.27 -2.75 62.02
CA GLY A 521 62.13 -3.49 61.08
C GLY A 521 61.54 -4.81 60.58
N GLY A 522 60.25 -4.82 60.24
CA GLY A 522 59.55 -5.94 59.60
C GLY A 522 58.86 -5.47 58.32
N PRO A 523 58.55 -6.37 57.38
CA PRO A 523 57.89 -6.02 56.12
C PRO A 523 56.55 -5.34 56.41
N PRO A 524 56.18 -4.29 55.66
CA PRO A 524 54.96 -3.56 55.90
C PRO A 524 53.73 -4.46 55.62
N PRO A 525 52.59 -4.23 56.31
CA PRO A 525 51.36 -5.02 56.10
C PRO A 525 50.78 -4.78 54.70
N ASP A 526 50.14 -5.76 54.07
CA ASP A 526 49.55 -5.61 52.72
C ASP A 526 48.55 -4.41 52.66
N PRO A 527 48.55 -3.59 51.60
CA PRO A 527 47.62 -2.47 51.49
C PRO A 527 46.17 -2.97 51.54
N SER A 528 45.38 -2.43 52.48
CA SER A 528 43.96 -2.78 52.63
C SER A 528 43.14 -2.29 51.45
N ASP A 529 42.13 -3.06 51.05
CA ASP A 529 41.35 -2.83 49.83
C ASP A 529 40.54 -1.52 49.79
N ASP A 530 40.37 -0.80 50.90
CA ASP A 530 39.55 0.44 50.96
C ASP A 530 40.36 1.72 51.30
N GLY A 531 41.69 1.64 51.35
CA GLY A 531 42.57 2.77 51.72
C GLY A 531 43.30 3.43 50.54
N PRO A 532 44.03 4.54 50.77
CA PRO A 532 44.92 5.12 49.78
C PRO A 532 46.01 4.12 49.35
N LEU A 533 46.49 4.22 48.12
CA LEU A 533 47.57 3.37 47.60
C LEU A 533 48.90 3.82 48.21
N TRP A 534 49.75 2.87 48.61
CA TRP A 534 51.05 3.20 49.18
C TRP A 534 52.10 2.12 48.88
N ALA A 535 53.37 2.52 48.93
CA ALA A 535 54.54 1.66 48.76
C ALA A 535 55.67 2.07 49.72
N VAL A 536 56.46 1.09 50.18
CA VAL A 536 57.61 1.31 51.07
C VAL A 536 58.86 0.59 50.54
N ALA A 537 59.98 1.31 50.50
CA ALA A 537 61.27 0.80 50.05
C ALA A 537 62.39 1.10 51.05
N GLU A 538 63.36 0.19 51.15
CA GLU A 538 64.55 0.37 51.99
C GLU A 538 65.57 1.31 51.31
N VAL A 539 66.25 2.14 52.10
CA VAL A 539 67.36 3.00 51.66
C VAL A 539 68.64 2.58 52.42
N PRO A 540 69.45 1.66 51.87
CA PRO A 540 70.58 1.04 52.55
C PRO A 540 71.63 2.01 53.11
N ALA A 541 71.96 3.08 52.41
CA ALA A 541 73.00 4.05 52.79
C ALA A 541 72.75 4.69 54.16
N ILE A 542 71.48 4.88 54.53
CA ILE A 542 71.05 5.41 55.84
C ILE A 542 70.47 4.33 56.75
N GLY A 543 70.37 3.08 56.26
CA GLY A 543 69.73 1.95 56.93
C GLY A 543 68.25 2.20 57.25
N GLY A 544 67.59 3.03 56.45
CA GLY A 544 66.26 3.58 56.71
C GLY A 544 65.24 3.22 55.64
N TRP A 545 64.09 3.89 55.65
CA TRP A 545 62.94 3.54 54.79
C TRP A 545 62.33 4.78 54.15
N MET A 546 61.79 4.60 52.94
CA MET A 546 61.01 5.57 52.19
C MET A 546 59.58 5.05 52.02
N LEU A 547 58.59 5.93 52.21
CA LEU A 547 57.16 5.66 52.01
C LEU A 547 56.61 6.67 51.01
N VAL A 548 55.89 6.18 50.02
CA VAL A 548 55.12 6.97 49.05
C VAL A 548 53.65 6.60 49.16
N GLU A 549 52.76 7.59 49.24
CA GLU A 549 51.32 7.40 49.37
C GLU A 549 50.54 8.32 48.41
N GLN A 550 49.53 7.76 47.73
CA GLN A 550 48.71 8.45 46.73
C GLN A 550 47.21 8.08 46.88
N ASP A 551 46.34 9.07 46.70
CA ASP A 551 44.88 8.86 46.70
C ASP A 551 44.48 7.96 45.51
N ARG A 552 43.60 6.97 45.78
CA ARG A 552 43.24 5.94 44.81
C ARG A 552 42.45 6.50 43.63
N ASP A 553 41.53 7.42 43.87
CA ASP A 553 40.70 8.03 42.81
C ASP A 553 41.57 8.95 41.95
N ALA A 554 42.52 9.65 42.58
CA ALA A 554 43.51 10.44 41.86
C ALA A 554 44.48 9.57 41.03
N ALA A 555 44.80 8.35 41.48
CA ALA A 555 45.74 7.45 40.80
C ALA A 555 45.12 6.75 39.58
N ILE A 556 43.84 6.39 39.67
CA ILE A 556 43.09 5.73 38.58
C ILE A 556 42.59 6.78 37.57
N GLY A 557 42.44 8.04 38.00
CA GLY A 557 41.90 9.15 37.23
C GLY A 557 40.38 9.10 37.17
N GLU A 558 39.70 10.25 37.23
CA GLU A 558 38.26 10.31 36.95
C GLU A 558 38.01 9.71 35.56
N LEU A 559 37.33 8.56 35.52
CA LEU A 559 36.80 7.96 34.30
C LEU A 559 35.58 8.79 33.84
N ASP A 560 35.82 10.05 33.50
CA ASP A 560 34.85 10.91 32.83
C ASP A 560 34.74 10.43 31.38
N GLY A 561 33.87 9.45 31.17
CA GLY A 561 33.71 8.86 29.85
C GLY A 561 32.74 7.69 29.79
N TYR A 562 31.46 8.00 29.97
CA TYR A 562 30.30 7.15 29.67
C TYR A 562 29.98 6.05 30.70
N ASP A 563 28.96 6.33 31.50
CA ASP A 563 28.30 5.37 32.38
C ASP A 563 27.88 4.13 31.53
N PRO A 564 28.41 2.93 31.80
CA PRO A 564 28.09 1.73 31.02
C PRO A 564 26.58 1.42 31.06
N LEU A 565 25.88 1.95 32.08
CA LEU A 565 24.43 1.91 32.17
C LEU A 565 23.77 2.80 31.09
N LEU A 566 24.34 3.95 30.76
CA LEU A 566 23.93 4.82 29.64
C LEU A 566 24.22 4.19 28.28
N ILE A 567 25.33 3.47 28.10
CA ILE A 567 25.61 2.73 26.86
C ILE A 567 24.61 1.57 26.71
N GLY A 568 24.37 0.82 27.78
CA GLY A 568 23.35 -0.23 27.81
C GLY A 568 21.95 0.32 27.55
N LEU A 569 21.61 1.47 28.12
CA LEU A 569 20.35 2.16 27.90
C LEU A 569 20.24 2.70 26.47
N ALA A 570 21.31 3.25 25.89
CA ALA A 570 21.32 3.76 24.52
C ALA A 570 21.20 2.64 23.48
N VAL A 571 21.90 1.53 23.67
CA VAL A 571 21.78 0.33 22.82
C VAL A 571 20.39 -0.31 22.98
N GLY A 572 19.90 -0.42 24.22
CA GLY A 572 18.55 -0.91 24.51
C GLY A 572 17.45 -0.02 23.90
N THR A 573 17.57 1.30 24.06
CA THR A 573 16.65 2.29 23.49
C THR A 573 16.74 2.28 21.97
N GLY A 574 17.95 2.19 21.40
CA GLY A 574 18.17 2.03 19.96
C GLY A 574 17.51 0.78 19.40
N PHE A 575 17.62 -0.36 20.11
CA PHE A 575 16.95 -1.60 19.71
C PHE A 575 15.42 -1.49 19.79
N VAL A 576 14.89 -0.89 20.86
CA VAL A 576 13.46 -0.61 21.01
C VAL A 576 12.95 0.34 19.93
N LEU A 577 13.70 1.39 19.60
CA LEU A 577 13.37 2.32 18.52
C LEU A 577 13.45 1.67 17.15
N ILE A 578 14.42 0.79 16.89
CA ILE A 578 14.51 0.01 15.65
C ILE A 578 13.33 -0.98 15.56
N LEU A 579 12.93 -1.59 16.67
CA LEU A 579 11.79 -2.51 16.72
C LEU A 579 10.46 -1.76 16.52
N LEU A 580 10.28 -0.62 17.19
CA LEU A 580 9.17 0.31 16.95
C LEU A 580 9.18 0.83 15.52
N TRP A 581 10.35 1.14 14.97
CA TRP A 581 10.52 1.55 13.58
C TRP A 581 10.18 0.40 12.63
N LEU A 582 10.59 -0.85 12.89
CA LEU A 582 10.22 -2.03 12.10
C LEU A 582 8.72 -2.32 12.16
N VAL A 583 8.08 -2.18 13.32
CA VAL A 583 6.63 -2.32 13.48
C VAL A 583 5.90 -1.17 12.78
N SER A 584 6.40 0.06 12.91
CA SER A 584 5.84 1.25 12.27
C SER A 584 6.09 1.29 10.77
N ASP A 585 7.21 0.76 10.30
CA ASP A 585 7.59 0.60 8.90
C ASP A 585 6.81 -0.55 8.29
N ALA A 586 6.60 -1.66 9.00
CA ALA A 586 5.66 -2.70 8.59
C ALA A 586 4.24 -2.14 8.50
N ARG A 587 3.81 -1.28 9.43
CA ARG A 587 2.50 -0.61 9.40
C ARG A 587 2.42 0.42 8.27
N ARG A 588 3.46 1.23 8.04
CA ARG A 588 3.57 2.21 6.93
C ARG A 588 3.65 1.52 5.56
N ARG A 589 4.40 0.43 5.44
CA ARG A 589 4.47 -0.41 4.23
C ARG A 589 3.14 -1.11 4.00
N ARG A 590 2.45 -1.59 5.04
CA ARG A 590 1.09 -2.13 4.93
C ARG A 590 0.09 -1.06 4.53
N LEU A 591 0.15 0.16 5.09
CA LEU A 591 -0.70 1.28 4.70
C LEU A 591 -0.41 1.74 3.26
N LYS A 592 0.86 1.94 2.89
CA LYS A 592 1.27 2.29 1.51
C LYS A 592 0.97 1.18 0.53
N ALA A 593 1.15 -0.09 0.90
CA ALA A 593 0.76 -1.23 0.08
C ALA A 593 -0.75 -1.38 0.02
N SER A 594 -1.51 -1.04 1.07
CA SER A 594 -2.97 -1.00 1.03
C SER A 594 -3.47 0.14 0.16
N LEU A 595 -2.84 1.31 0.22
CA LEU A 595 -3.18 2.46 -0.61
C LEU A 595 -2.77 2.23 -2.06
N ARG A 596 -1.61 1.61 -2.31
CA ARG A 596 -1.19 1.17 -3.66
C ARG A 596 -2.05 0.02 -4.17
N ARG A 597 -2.48 -0.92 -3.33
CA ARG A 597 -3.43 -1.97 -3.71
C ARG A 597 -4.81 -1.39 -3.96
N SER A 598 -5.28 -0.45 -3.15
CA SER A 598 -6.56 0.25 -3.35
C SER A 598 -6.53 1.11 -4.61
N ASN A 599 -5.45 1.86 -4.87
CA ASN A 599 -5.30 2.64 -6.11
C ASN A 599 -5.08 1.74 -7.32
N ALA A 600 -4.26 0.70 -7.23
CA ALA A 600 -4.08 -0.25 -8.33
C ALA A 600 -5.36 -1.05 -8.61
N TRP A 601 -6.15 -1.35 -7.57
CA TRP A 601 -7.44 -1.97 -7.68
C TRP A 601 -8.48 -1.03 -8.31
N LEU A 602 -8.56 0.23 -7.89
CA LEU A 602 -9.38 1.26 -8.56
C LEU A 602 -8.95 1.46 -10.01
N SER A 603 -7.65 1.56 -10.28
CA SER A 603 -7.11 1.60 -11.65
C SER A 603 -7.48 0.35 -12.46
N SER A 604 -7.47 -0.83 -11.84
CA SER A 604 -7.79 -2.09 -12.49
C SER A 604 -9.29 -2.26 -12.72
N LEU A 605 -10.14 -1.78 -11.80
CA LEU A 605 -11.59 -1.73 -11.95
C LEU A 605 -11.96 -0.80 -13.10
N LEU A 606 -11.43 0.43 -13.08
CA LEU A 606 -11.66 1.39 -14.17
C LEU A 606 -11.10 0.88 -15.50
N GLY A 607 -9.91 0.27 -15.49
CA GLY A 607 -9.28 -0.29 -16.68
C GLY A 607 -9.98 -1.52 -17.25
N ALA A 608 -10.68 -2.30 -16.43
CA ALA A 608 -11.50 -3.43 -16.86
C ALA A 608 -12.94 -3.01 -17.23
N THR A 609 -13.33 -1.76 -16.97
CA THR A 609 -14.65 -1.24 -17.32
C THR A 609 -14.65 -0.88 -18.82
N PRO A 610 -15.49 -1.54 -19.65
CA PRO A 610 -15.55 -1.30 -21.10
C PRO A 610 -16.27 0.00 -21.47
N THR A 611 -16.85 0.69 -20.48
CA THR A 611 -17.49 2.00 -20.66
C THR A 611 -16.48 3.13 -20.41
N PRO A 612 -16.48 4.20 -21.22
CA PRO A 612 -15.72 5.42 -20.93
C PRO A 612 -16.03 6.01 -19.55
N VAL A 613 -15.08 5.98 -18.61
CA VAL A 613 -15.27 6.46 -17.23
C VAL A 613 -14.08 7.32 -16.78
N LEU A 614 -14.39 8.43 -16.11
CA LEU A 614 -13.42 9.24 -15.39
C LEU A 614 -13.89 9.57 -13.97
N VAL A 615 -12.95 9.82 -13.07
CA VAL A 615 -13.20 10.22 -11.67
C VAL A 615 -12.64 11.62 -11.48
N SER A 616 -13.43 12.55 -10.94
CA SER A 616 -13.00 13.89 -10.57
C SER A 616 -13.11 14.14 -9.06
N ASP A 617 -12.39 15.15 -8.57
CA ASP A 617 -12.66 15.73 -7.24
C ASP A 617 -13.88 16.67 -7.26
N ALA A 618 -14.17 17.29 -6.10
CA ALA A 618 -15.25 18.25 -5.93
C ALA A 618 -15.08 19.51 -6.79
N GLU A 619 -13.85 19.87 -7.13
CA GLU A 619 -13.51 20.97 -8.05
C GLU A 619 -13.51 20.54 -9.53
N GLU A 620 -14.07 19.36 -9.84
CA GLU A 620 -14.16 18.78 -11.19
C GLU A 620 -12.80 18.51 -11.86
N ARG A 621 -11.71 18.38 -11.10
CA ARG A 621 -10.41 17.99 -11.65
C ARG A 621 -10.32 16.48 -11.72
N ILE A 622 -9.96 15.98 -12.90
CA ILE A 622 -9.87 14.56 -13.20
C ILE A 622 -8.71 13.96 -12.39
N GLN A 623 -9.03 13.06 -11.47
CA GLN A 623 -8.07 12.30 -10.70
C GLN A 623 -7.64 11.02 -11.43
N GLN A 624 -8.57 10.43 -12.21
CA GLN A 624 -8.36 9.18 -12.93
C GLN A 624 -9.29 9.05 -14.14
N ALA A 625 -8.86 8.33 -15.18
CA ALA A 625 -9.67 7.99 -16.34
C ALA A 625 -9.22 6.62 -16.89
N ASN A 626 -10.14 5.86 -17.48
CA ASN A 626 -9.81 4.60 -18.13
C ASN A 626 -9.42 4.78 -19.62
N ALA A 627 -8.97 3.68 -20.24
CA ALA A 627 -8.56 3.68 -21.64
C ALA A 627 -9.71 4.05 -22.59
N GLU A 628 -10.95 3.67 -22.25
CA GLU A 628 -12.13 3.97 -23.05
C GLU A 628 -12.49 5.46 -23.01
N ALA A 629 -12.36 6.13 -21.86
CA ALA A 629 -12.49 7.59 -21.75
C ALA A 629 -11.42 8.32 -22.56
N ALA A 630 -10.19 7.80 -22.55
CA ALA A 630 -9.10 8.30 -23.37
C ALA A 630 -9.38 8.15 -24.88
N ALA A 631 -9.88 7.00 -25.30
CA ALA A 631 -10.25 6.72 -26.70
C ALA A 631 -11.43 7.60 -27.16
N LEU A 632 -12.47 7.74 -26.33
CA LEU A 632 -13.61 8.61 -26.60
C LEU A 632 -13.20 10.07 -26.79
N LEU A 633 -12.24 10.55 -26.01
CA LEU A 633 -11.74 11.94 -26.09
C LEU A 633 -10.63 12.13 -27.13
N GLY A 634 -10.10 11.04 -27.71
CA GLY A 634 -8.99 11.08 -28.67
C GLY A 634 -7.67 11.53 -28.05
N VAL A 635 -7.43 11.23 -26.77
CA VAL A 635 -6.22 11.65 -26.05
C VAL A 635 -5.67 10.56 -25.13
N PRO A 636 -4.35 10.53 -24.83
CA PRO A 636 -3.80 9.58 -23.87
C PRO A 636 -4.41 9.76 -22.46
N ALA A 637 -4.70 8.66 -21.76
CA ALA A 637 -5.30 8.68 -20.42
C ALA A 637 -4.51 9.54 -19.42
N ASP A 638 -3.18 9.51 -19.50
CA ASP A 638 -2.30 10.30 -18.62
C ASP A 638 -2.47 11.82 -18.81
N SER A 639 -2.90 12.26 -19.99
CA SER A 639 -3.10 13.68 -20.29
C SER A 639 -4.41 14.25 -19.73
N LEU A 640 -5.34 13.38 -19.33
CA LEU A 640 -6.61 13.76 -18.73
C LEU A 640 -6.42 14.15 -17.26
N ARG A 641 -5.43 13.56 -16.57
CA ARG A 641 -5.22 13.76 -15.13
C ARG A 641 -4.89 15.22 -14.81
N GLY A 642 -5.60 15.79 -13.84
CA GLY A 642 -5.46 17.17 -13.37
C GLY A 642 -6.18 18.23 -14.21
N ARG A 643 -6.71 17.86 -15.40
CA ARG A 643 -7.58 18.73 -16.21
C ARG A 643 -8.97 18.80 -15.60
N THR A 644 -9.73 19.85 -15.92
CA THR A 644 -11.13 19.96 -15.49
C THR A 644 -12.05 19.24 -16.47
N VAL A 645 -13.09 18.57 -15.97
CA VAL A 645 -14.10 17.90 -16.83
C VAL A 645 -14.70 18.90 -17.83
N ARG A 646 -14.98 20.12 -17.37
CA ARG A 646 -15.48 21.24 -18.19
C ARG A 646 -14.61 21.65 -19.37
N SER A 647 -13.30 21.36 -19.38
CA SER A 647 -12.46 21.75 -20.52
C SER A 647 -12.78 21.00 -21.82
N TRP A 648 -13.58 19.94 -21.74
CA TRP A 648 -13.89 19.04 -22.86
C TRP A 648 -15.38 19.01 -23.23
N LEU A 649 -16.22 19.69 -22.46
CA LEU A 649 -17.65 19.85 -22.73
C LEU A 649 -17.88 21.16 -23.48
N THR A 650 -18.81 21.19 -24.43
CA THR A 650 -19.22 22.46 -25.04
C THR A 650 -20.01 23.33 -24.05
N THR A 651 -19.92 24.65 -24.16
CA THR A 651 -20.43 25.66 -23.21
C THR A 651 -21.94 25.67 -22.97
N ARG A 652 -22.72 24.80 -23.63
CA ARG A 652 -24.18 24.68 -23.48
C ARG A 652 -24.63 23.54 -22.56
N ASP A 653 -23.72 22.64 -22.19
CA ASP A 653 -24.06 21.43 -21.44
C ASP A 653 -23.64 21.61 -19.98
N GLN A 654 -24.60 21.73 -19.08
CA GLN A 654 -24.35 21.80 -17.63
C GLN A 654 -24.85 20.53 -16.95
N PRO A 655 -24.06 19.92 -16.05
CA PRO A 655 -24.60 18.93 -15.14
C PRO A 655 -25.72 19.58 -14.31
N ALA A 656 -26.83 18.87 -14.13
CA ALA A 656 -27.82 19.26 -13.13
C ALA A 656 -27.12 19.38 -11.77
N ALA A 657 -27.42 20.44 -11.01
CA ALA A 657 -26.75 20.76 -9.74
C ALA A 657 -26.90 19.64 -8.68
N ASP A 658 -27.88 18.76 -8.86
CA ASP A 658 -28.11 17.55 -8.09
C ASP A 658 -27.77 16.36 -8.99
N GLY A 659 -26.77 15.55 -8.61
CA GLY A 659 -26.21 14.47 -9.43
C GLY A 659 -27.23 13.71 -10.27
N GLY A 660 -27.03 13.74 -11.59
CA GLY A 660 -27.97 13.18 -12.57
C GLY A 660 -27.33 12.97 -13.94
N ALA A 661 -28.04 12.26 -14.81
CA ALA A 661 -27.67 12.07 -16.20
C ALA A 661 -27.89 13.37 -16.99
N PHE A 662 -26.95 13.75 -17.85
CA PHE A 662 -27.12 14.85 -18.78
C PHE A 662 -26.49 14.50 -20.13
N SER A 663 -27.10 14.95 -21.23
CA SER A 663 -26.47 14.86 -22.54
C SER A 663 -25.47 15.98 -22.70
N ALA A 664 -24.30 15.66 -23.27
CA ALA A 664 -23.27 16.62 -23.57
C ALA A 664 -22.65 16.37 -24.94
N THR A 665 -22.15 17.44 -25.52
CA THR A 665 -21.37 17.39 -26.75
C THR A 665 -19.90 17.46 -26.38
N VAL A 666 -19.15 16.44 -26.79
CA VAL A 666 -17.71 16.33 -26.60
C VAL A 666 -17.04 16.58 -27.94
N VAL A 667 -16.08 17.49 -27.95
CA VAL A 667 -15.21 17.72 -29.11
C VAL A 667 -13.91 16.98 -28.86
N THR A 668 -13.63 15.98 -29.69
CA THR A 668 -12.38 15.22 -29.60
C THR A 668 -11.21 16.11 -30.00
N ARG A 669 -9.98 15.68 -29.69
CA ARG A 669 -8.78 16.41 -30.11
C ARG A 669 -8.64 16.56 -31.63
N ASP A 670 -9.22 15.62 -32.38
CA ASP A 670 -9.17 15.60 -33.85
C ASP A 670 -10.28 16.45 -34.49
N GLY A 671 -11.15 17.06 -33.68
CA GLY A 671 -12.23 17.94 -34.12
C GLY A 671 -13.57 17.23 -34.35
N ASP A 672 -13.64 15.92 -34.11
CA ASP A 672 -14.89 15.17 -34.20
C ASP A 672 -15.82 15.60 -33.07
N VAL A 673 -17.10 15.75 -33.41
CA VAL A 673 -18.15 16.08 -32.46
C VAL A 673 -18.88 14.80 -32.10
N ARG A 674 -18.73 14.35 -30.85
CA ARG A 674 -19.43 13.18 -30.31
C ARG A 674 -20.52 13.62 -29.38
N LEU A 675 -21.69 13.03 -29.53
CA LEU A 675 -22.77 13.20 -28.57
C LEU A 675 -22.64 12.13 -27.50
N VAL A 676 -22.45 12.56 -26.27
CA VAL A 676 -22.26 11.66 -25.13
C VAL A 676 -23.35 11.87 -24.10
N GLU A 677 -23.86 10.78 -23.55
CA GLU A 677 -24.69 10.83 -22.35
C GLU A 677 -23.78 10.63 -21.14
N VAL A 678 -23.77 11.60 -20.22
CA VAL A 678 -22.89 11.63 -19.06
C VAL A 678 -23.70 11.40 -17.80
N GLN A 679 -23.41 10.31 -17.09
CA GLN A 679 -23.95 10.06 -15.76
C GLN A 679 -22.92 10.44 -14.70
N VAL A 680 -23.32 11.32 -13.78
CA VAL A 680 -22.47 11.75 -12.66
C VAL A 680 -22.99 11.13 -11.37
N ARG A 681 -22.11 10.44 -10.65
CA ARG A 681 -22.41 9.94 -9.30
C ARG A 681 -21.39 10.42 -8.30
N ASP A 682 -21.86 10.88 -7.16
CA ASP A 682 -20.99 11.22 -6.04
C ASP A 682 -20.41 9.93 -5.44
N LEU A 683 -19.12 9.97 -5.17
CA LEU A 683 -18.33 8.94 -4.52
C LEU A 683 -17.66 9.54 -3.29
N THR A 684 -17.32 8.70 -2.33
CA THR A 684 -16.42 9.07 -1.24
C THR A 684 -15.05 8.47 -1.53
N GLY A 685 -14.04 9.32 -1.61
CA GLY A 685 -12.67 8.95 -1.83
C GLY A 685 -12.06 8.19 -0.66
N PRO A 686 -10.87 7.58 -0.85
CA PRO A 686 -10.24 6.72 0.14
C PRO A 686 -9.91 7.40 1.49
N SER A 687 -9.90 8.73 1.55
CA SER A 687 -9.65 9.51 2.77
C SER A 687 -10.92 10.21 3.29
N GLY A 688 -12.10 9.89 2.75
CA GLY A 688 -13.37 10.53 3.09
C GLY A 688 -13.70 11.78 2.26
N GLU A 689 -12.87 12.13 1.29
CA GLU A 689 -13.06 13.30 0.42
C GLU A 689 -14.19 13.09 -0.60
N PRO A 690 -15.02 14.11 -0.90
CA PRO A 690 -16.02 13.99 -1.95
C PRO A 690 -15.36 13.90 -3.34
N MET A 691 -15.73 12.87 -4.08
CA MET A 691 -15.31 12.62 -5.47
C MET A 691 -16.54 12.43 -6.34
N ARG A 692 -16.37 12.47 -7.67
CA ARG A 692 -17.43 12.22 -8.64
C ARG A 692 -16.98 11.25 -9.72
N LEU A 693 -17.79 10.24 -10.00
CA LEU A 693 -17.64 9.34 -11.13
C LEU A 693 -18.45 9.88 -12.30
N HIS A 694 -17.82 10.01 -13.47
CA HIS A 694 -18.47 10.41 -14.71
C HIS A 694 -18.38 9.23 -15.67
N ALA A 695 -19.50 8.55 -15.90
CA ALA A 695 -19.63 7.52 -16.92
C ALA A 695 -20.20 8.17 -18.18
N MET A 696 -19.59 7.90 -19.33
CA MET A 696 -19.95 8.49 -20.62
C MET A 696 -20.32 7.38 -21.60
N ILE A 697 -21.46 7.53 -22.27
CA ILE A 697 -21.91 6.64 -23.33
C ILE A 697 -21.92 7.43 -24.63
N ASP A 698 -21.19 6.95 -25.66
CA ASP A 698 -21.27 7.52 -27.00
C ASP A 698 -22.58 7.08 -27.66
N VAL A 699 -23.50 8.02 -27.83
CA VAL A 699 -24.80 7.77 -28.47
C VAL A 699 -24.82 8.21 -29.94
N THR A 700 -23.67 8.67 -30.47
CA THR A 700 -23.53 9.09 -31.87
C THR A 700 -23.93 7.97 -32.84
N PRO A 701 -23.43 6.72 -32.73
CA PRO A 701 -23.77 5.66 -33.69
C PRO A 701 -25.24 5.24 -33.63
N HIS A 702 -25.83 5.22 -32.43
CA HIS A 702 -27.23 4.83 -32.25
C HIS A 702 -28.19 5.86 -32.86
N ARG A 703 -27.89 7.15 -32.70
CA ARG A 703 -28.67 8.22 -33.34
C ARG A 703 -28.47 8.25 -34.85
N GLU A 704 -27.24 8.09 -35.35
CA GLU A 704 -26.98 8.04 -36.79
C GLU A 704 -27.70 6.86 -37.46
N GLU A 705 -27.74 5.68 -36.84
CA GLU A 705 -28.46 4.53 -37.37
C GLU A 705 -29.98 4.70 -37.27
N GLN A 706 -30.50 5.27 -36.17
CA GLN A 706 -31.92 5.62 -36.09
C GLN A 706 -32.33 6.66 -37.14
N ASP A 707 -31.49 7.66 -37.39
CA ASP A 707 -31.74 8.67 -38.40
C ASP A 707 -31.62 8.08 -39.82
N ARG A 708 -30.73 7.10 -40.03
CA ARG A 708 -30.62 6.35 -41.28
C ARG A 708 -31.83 5.45 -41.53
N LEU A 709 -32.32 4.73 -40.52
CA LEU A 709 -33.53 3.91 -40.60
C LEU A 709 -34.77 4.79 -40.84
N ARG A 710 -34.86 5.96 -40.18
CA ARG A 710 -35.87 6.98 -40.45
C ARG A 710 -35.79 7.51 -41.88
N ALA A 711 -34.59 7.74 -42.41
CA ALA A 711 -34.39 8.18 -43.79
C ALA A 711 -34.79 7.09 -44.82
N GLN A 712 -34.52 5.81 -44.54
CA GLN A 712 -34.93 4.69 -45.40
C GLN A 712 -36.46 4.49 -45.41
N GLY A 713 -37.14 4.76 -44.29
CA GLY A 713 -38.59 4.72 -44.19
C GLY A 713 -39.34 5.88 -44.88
N ARG A 714 -38.64 6.80 -45.56
CA ARG A 714 -39.21 8.02 -46.18
C ARG A 714 -39.26 8.01 -47.70
N ILE A 715 -38.76 6.96 -48.35
CA ILE A 715 -38.65 6.84 -49.81
C ILE A 715 -39.59 5.74 -50.33
N ASP A 716 -40.19 5.93 -51.51
CA ASP A 716 -40.94 4.90 -52.23
C ASP A 716 -39.95 3.94 -52.92
N PRO A 717 -39.98 2.64 -52.61
CA PRO A 717 -38.95 1.70 -53.06
C PRO A 717 -38.95 1.44 -54.57
N LEU A 718 -40.05 1.74 -55.26
CA LEU A 718 -40.17 1.56 -56.71
C LEU A 718 -39.67 2.79 -57.47
N THR A 719 -40.10 3.98 -57.07
CA THR A 719 -39.85 5.22 -57.83
C THR A 719 -38.69 6.06 -57.31
N GLY A 720 -38.19 5.79 -56.10
CA GLY A 720 -37.07 6.53 -55.50
C GLY A 720 -37.40 7.94 -55.00
N VAL A 721 -38.62 8.44 -55.21
CA VAL A 721 -39.11 9.70 -54.66
C VAL A 721 -39.65 9.51 -53.23
N SER A 722 -40.06 10.59 -52.56
CA SER A 722 -40.58 10.50 -51.19
C SER A 722 -41.85 9.63 -51.11
N ASN A 723 -42.10 9.01 -49.96
CA ASN A 723 -43.34 8.28 -49.71
C ASN A 723 -44.36 9.11 -48.92
N ARG A 724 -45.51 8.51 -48.58
CA ARG A 724 -46.60 9.17 -47.84
C ARG A 724 -46.15 9.77 -46.49
N ILE A 725 -45.19 9.16 -45.78
CA ILE A 725 -44.71 9.66 -44.48
C ILE A 725 -43.93 10.97 -44.67
N ALA A 726 -42.99 10.98 -45.61
CA ALA A 726 -42.21 12.18 -45.94
C ALA A 726 -43.08 13.32 -46.47
N LEU A 727 -44.14 13.01 -47.24
CA LEU A 727 -45.10 14.01 -47.69
C LEU A 727 -45.84 14.68 -46.52
N GLN A 728 -46.30 13.91 -45.53
CA GLN A 728 -47.03 14.47 -44.39
C GLN A 728 -46.16 15.48 -43.62
N GLU A 729 -44.89 15.17 -43.42
CA GLU A 729 -43.94 16.08 -42.78
C GLU A 729 -43.67 17.33 -43.61
N ALA A 730 -43.43 17.18 -44.93
CA ALA A 730 -43.22 18.31 -45.83
C ALA A 730 -44.45 19.23 -45.89
N LEU A 731 -45.65 18.66 -45.90
CA LEU A 731 -46.90 19.40 -45.89
C LEU A 731 -47.14 20.12 -44.56
N ALA A 732 -46.89 19.47 -43.43
CA ALA A 732 -46.97 20.10 -42.11
C ALA A 732 -45.98 21.27 -41.98
N ALA A 733 -44.76 21.12 -42.51
CA ALA A 733 -43.77 22.18 -42.53
C ALA A 733 -44.14 23.35 -43.44
N ALA A 734 -44.66 23.07 -44.64
CA ALA A 734 -45.04 24.08 -45.63
C ALA A 734 -46.33 24.85 -45.26
N SER A 735 -47.21 24.23 -44.49
CA SER A 735 -48.50 24.78 -44.08
C SER A 735 -48.47 25.55 -42.76
N ALA A 736 -47.34 25.52 -42.05
CA ALA A 736 -47.15 26.25 -40.80
C ALA A 736 -47.22 27.78 -41.01
N PRO A 737 -47.79 28.54 -40.05
CA PRO A 737 -47.84 30.00 -40.12
C PRO A 737 -46.44 30.63 -40.23
N GLY A 738 -46.33 31.71 -41.00
CA GLY A 738 -45.08 32.47 -41.17
C GLY A 738 -44.10 31.89 -42.19
N ARG A 739 -44.49 30.84 -42.92
CA ARG A 739 -43.71 30.28 -44.03
C ARG A 739 -43.93 31.05 -45.34
N SER A 740 -42.97 30.96 -46.25
CA SER A 740 -43.13 31.44 -47.62
C SER A 740 -44.33 30.74 -48.31
N PRO A 741 -44.98 31.34 -49.30
CA PRO A 741 -46.07 30.68 -50.00
C PRO A 741 -45.63 29.35 -50.65
N HIS A 742 -46.41 28.29 -50.49
CA HIS A 742 -46.18 26.99 -51.13
C HIS A 742 -47.39 26.58 -51.97
N ALA A 743 -47.12 25.80 -53.02
CA ALA A 743 -48.13 25.11 -53.81
C ALA A 743 -48.10 23.61 -53.50
N LEU A 744 -49.28 23.06 -53.28
CA LEU A 744 -49.54 21.64 -53.32
C LEU A 744 -50.07 21.30 -54.71
N VAL A 745 -49.40 20.40 -55.43
CA VAL A 745 -49.82 19.92 -56.75
C VAL A 745 -50.03 18.42 -56.65
N MET A 746 -51.23 17.94 -56.98
CA MET A 746 -51.58 16.52 -56.94
C MET A 746 -51.87 16.03 -58.35
N LEU A 747 -51.39 14.83 -58.66
CA LEU A 747 -51.44 14.20 -59.96
C LEU A 747 -51.96 12.79 -59.87
N ASP A 748 -52.73 12.38 -60.88
CA ASP A 748 -53.22 11.02 -61.09
C ASP A 748 -53.09 10.67 -62.59
N LEU A 749 -52.66 9.44 -62.88
CA LEU A 749 -52.47 8.96 -64.25
C LEU A 749 -53.78 8.37 -64.82
N ASP A 750 -54.35 9.06 -65.79
CA ASP A 750 -55.60 8.65 -66.43
C ASP A 750 -55.40 7.40 -67.29
N GLY A 751 -56.12 6.33 -66.96
CA GLY A 751 -56.08 5.06 -67.72
C GLY A 751 -54.92 4.14 -67.36
N PHE A 752 -54.17 4.42 -66.29
CA PHE A 752 -53.02 3.60 -65.87
C PHE A 752 -53.36 2.12 -65.63
N LYS A 753 -54.56 1.82 -65.12
CA LYS A 753 -55.03 0.44 -64.95
C LYS A 753 -54.98 -0.37 -66.26
N ALA A 754 -55.32 0.24 -67.40
CA ALA A 754 -55.26 -0.42 -68.69
C ALA A 754 -53.82 -0.76 -69.11
N VAL A 755 -52.82 0.03 -68.70
CA VAL A 755 -51.40 -0.29 -68.92
C VAL A 755 -51.03 -1.58 -68.17
N ASN A 756 -51.42 -1.68 -66.90
CA ASN A 756 -51.15 -2.88 -66.11
C ASN A 756 -51.89 -4.11 -66.64
N ASP A 757 -53.16 -3.94 -67.04
CA ASP A 757 -54.01 -5.03 -67.49
C ASP A 757 -53.60 -5.52 -68.90
N ASP A 758 -53.20 -4.63 -69.81
CA ASP A 758 -52.88 -4.95 -71.21
C ASP A 758 -51.37 -5.23 -71.45
N LEU A 759 -50.47 -4.61 -70.69
CA LEU A 759 -49.00 -4.69 -70.88
C LEU A 759 -48.24 -5.25 -69.67
N GLY A 760 -48.93 -5.51 -68.56
CA GLY A 760 -48.37 -6.10 -67.35
C GLY A 760 -47.76 -5.09 -66.37
N HIS A 761 -47.60 -5.53 -65.11
CA HIS A 761 -47.12 -4.68 -64.02
C HIS A 761 -45.72 -4.08 -64.25
N ALA A 762 -44.80 -4.80 -64.87
CA ALA A 762 -43.47 -4.27 -65.17
C ALA A 762 -43.50 -3.07 -66.13
N ALA A 763 -44.47 -3.02 -67.05
CA ALA A 763 -44.69 -1.87 -67.90
C ALA A 763 -45.24 -0.69 -67.08
N GLY A 764 -46.21 -0.94 -66.20
CA GLY A 764 -46.73 0.05 -65.26
C GLY A 764 -45.66 0.64 -64.34
N ASP A 765 -44.79 -0.20 -63.79
CA ASP A 765 -43.65 0.19 -62.97
C ASP A 765 -42.70 1.12 -63.73
N SER A 766 -42.40 0.81 -65.00
CA SER A 766 -41.59 1.67 -65.86
C SER A 766 -42.24 3.04 -66.13
N VAL A 767 -43.57 3.11 -66.22
CA VAL A 767 -44.30 4.39 -66.35
C VAL A 767 -44.15 5.20 -65.07
N LEU A 768 -44.34 4.56 -63.91
CA LEU A 768 -44.26 5.22 -62.61
C LEU A 768 -42.87 5.79 -62.35
N CYS A 769 -41.81 5.06 -62.69
CA CYS A 769 -40.43 5.57 -62.60
C CYS A 769 -40.19 6.74 -63.55
N ALA A 770 -40.64 6.65 -64.81
CA ALA A 770 -40.48 7.75 -65.77
C ALA A 770 -41.23 9.03 -65.34
N VAL A 771 -42.41 8.88 -64.75
CA VAL A 771 -43.16 10.02 -64.17
C VAL A 771 -42.41 10.60 -62.98
N ALA A 772 -41.89 9.76 -62.08
CA ALA A 772 -41.14 10.20 -60.91
C ALA A 772 -39.86 10.97 -61.28
N ASP A 773 -39.12 10.50 -62.28
CA ASP A 773 -37.91 11.17 -62.80
C ASP A 773 -38.26 12.56 -63.34
N VAL A 774 -39.31 12.67 -64.15
CA VAL A 774 -39.76 13.94 -64.71
C VAL A 774 -40.24 14.91 -63.65
N LEU A 775 -40.99 14.42 -62.65
CA LEU A 775 -41.44 15.26 -61.57
C LEU A 775 -40.27 15.80 -60.74
N SER A 776 -39.24 14.99 -60.54
CA SER A 776 -38.01 15.38 -59.85
C SER A 776 -37.22 16.42 -60.64
N ASP A 777 -37.21 16.34 -61.98
CA ASP A 777 -36.55 17.32 -62.87
C ASP A 777 -37.28 18.67 -62.93
N VAL A 778 -38.58 18.73 -62.63
CA VAL A 778 -39.41 19.94 -62.76
C VAL A 778 -39.38 20.79 -61.48
N VAL A 779 -38.91 20.24 -60.38
CA VAL A 779 -38.85 20.91 -59.07
C VAL A 779 -37.43 21.27 -58.66
N GLN A 780 -37.27 22.14 -57.66
CA GLN A 780 -35.97 22.44 -57.08
C GLN A 780 -35.57 21.39 -56.03
N PRO A 781 -34.27 21.28 -55.67
CA PRO A 781 -33.82 20.32 -54.65
C PRO A 781 -34.47 20.45 -53.26
N ASP A 782 -34.98 21.64 -52.93
CA ASP A 782 -35.67 21.95 -51.68
C ASP A 782 -37.17 21.58 -51.71
N ASP A 783 -37.72 21.26 -52.87
CA ASP A 783 -39.11 20.88 -53.05
C ASP A 783 -39.30 19.37 -52.83
N THR A 784 -40.51 18.96 -52.48
CA THR A 784 -40.82 17.54 -52.23
C THR A 784 -41.66 16.97 -53.35
N VAL A 785 -41.20 15.86 -53.95
CA VAL A 785 -42.01 14.98 -54.83
C VAL A 785 -42.28 13.70 -54.05
N ALA A 786 -43.53 13.30 -53.93
CA ALA A 786 -43.92 12.09 -53.22
C ALA A 786 -44.91 11.24 -54.01
N ARG A 787 -44.78 9.91 -53.91
CA ARG A 787 -45.80 8.95 -54.35
C ARG A 787 -46.65 8.52 -53.16
N VAL A 788 -47.96 8.66 -53.29
CA VAL A 788 -48.92 8.49 -52.17
C VAL A 788 -49.80 7.26 -52.34
N GLY A 789 -49.99 6.82 -53.59
CA GLY A 789 -50.84 5.70 -53.97
C GLY A 789 -50.30 4.96 -55.20
N GLY A 790 -51.15 4.15 -55.83
CA GLY A 790 -50.78 3.34 -56.99
C GLY A 790 -50.22 4.16 -58.15
N ASP A 791 -50.96 5.17 -58.57
CA ASP A 791 -50.67 6.07 -59.69
C ASP A 791 -50.76 7.56 -59.31
N GLU A 792 -50.78 7.83 -58.00
CA GLU A 792 -50.94 9.18 -57.44
C GLU A 792 -49.61 9.77 -56.95
N PHE A 793 -49.32 10.99 -57.41
CA PHE A 793 -48.15 11.77 -57.00
C PHE A 793 -48.58 13.12 -56.41
N VAL A 794 -47.80 13.60 -55.46
CA VAL A 794 -48.01 14.88 -54.79
C VAL A 794 -46.70 15.64 -54.72
N LEU A 795 -46.74 16.93 -55.07
CA LEU A 795 -45.62 17.84 -54.98
C LEU A 795 -45.92 18.95 -53.97
N VAL A 796 -44.95 19.25 -53.13
CA VAL A 796 -44.96 20.43 -52.25
C VAL A 796 -43.82 21.34 -52.71
N VAL A 797 -44.19 22.45 -53.35
CA VAL A 797 -43.25 23.34 -54.05
C VAL A 797 -43.33 24.74 -53.50
N ARG A 798 -42.17 25.37 -53.27
CA ARG A 798 -42.13 26.78 -52.87
C ARG A 798 -42.54 27.67 -54.04
N LEU A 799 -43.51 28.57 -53.83
CA LEU A 799 -43.93 29.52 -54.87
C LEU A 799 -43.04 30.76 -54.87
N GLU A 800 -42.50 31.09 -56.05
CA GLU A 800 -41.85 32.36 -56.29
C GLU A 800 -42.87 33.51 -56.30
N SER A 801 -42.42 34.71 -55.91
CA SER A 801 -43.28 35.89 -55.81
C SER A 801 -43.92 36.20 -57.17
N GLY A 802 -45.25 36.12 -57.25
CA GLY A 802 -46.04 36.42 -58.45
C GLY A 802 -46.34 35.21 -59.35
N THR A 803 -45.83 34.00 -59.05
CA THR A 803 -46.23 32.78 -59.76
C THR A 803 -47.52 32.20 -59.18
N ALA A 804 -48.55 32.05 -60.00
CA ALA A 804 -49.78 31.37 -59.60
C ALA A 804 -49.56 29.84 -59.59
N HIS A 805 -50.03 29.17 -58.53
CA HIS A 805 -49.95 27.70 -58.40
C HIS A 805 -50.57 26.94 -59.59
N ALA A 806 -51.58 27.52 -60.24
CA ALA A 806 -52.20 26.95 -61.44
C ALA A 806 -51.24 26.90 -62.64
N VAL A 807 -50.33 27.87 -62.78
CA VAL A 807 -49.33 27.89 -63.86
C VAL A 807 -48.29 26.80 -63.64
N LEU A 808 -47.86 26.59 -62.38
CA LEU A 808 -46.99 25.48 -62.01
C LEU A 808 -47.65 24.13 -62.31
N ALA A 809 -48.91 23.96 -61.93
CA ALA A 809 -49.67 22.74 -62.18
C ALA A 809 -49.80 22.42 -63.67
N GLU A 810 -50.08 23.40 -64.52
CA GLU A 810 -50.13 23.19 -65.98
C GLU A 810 -48.77 22.88 -66.59
N ARG A 811 -47.69 23.51 -66.09
CA ARG A 811 -46.32 23.19 -66.52
C ARG A 811 -45.96 21.74 -66.19
N VAL A 812 -46.26 21.31 -64.98
CA VAL A 812 -46.07 19.93 -64.52
C VAL A 812 -46.90 18.97 -65.38
N ARG A 813 -48.20 19.26 -65.57
CA ARG A 813 -49.10 18.44 -66.41
C ARG A 813 -48.56 18.28 -67.83
N ALA A 814 -48.14 19.38 -68.47
CA ALA A 814 -47.64 19.36 -69.84
C ALA A 814 -46.36 18.53 -69.97
N ARG A 815 -45.44 18.66 -69.00
CA ARG A 815 -44.18 17.92 -69.01
C ARG A 815 -44.38 16.43 -68.74
N VAL A 816 -45.25 16.07 -67.82
CA VAL A 816 -45.62 14.67 -67.57
C VAL A 816 -46.33 14.08 -68.79
N GLN A 817 -47.27 14.81 -69.41
CA GLN A 817 -47.95 14.32 -70.61
C GLN A 817 -46.98 14.12 -71.78
N GLU A 818 -46.01 15.01 -71.98
CA GLU A 818 -44.96 14.83 -73.00
C GLU A 818 -44.16 13.55 -72.76
N THR A 819 -43.78 13.25 -71.51
CA THR A 819 -43.09 11.99 -71.19
C THR A 819 -43.97 10.77 -71.40
N LEU A 820 -45.24 10.84 -71.02
CA LEU A 820 -46.19 9.75 -71.25
C LEU A 820 -46.37 9.49 -72.76
N ASP A 821 -46.49 10.54 -73.58
CA ASP A 821 -46.65 10.44 -75.03
C ASP A 821 -45.38 9.93 -75.73
N ALA A 822 -44.20 10.21 -75.17
CA ALA A 822 -42.90 9.77 -75.70
C ALA A 822 -42.49 8.36 -75.22
N HIS A 823 -43.16 7.80 -74.21
CA HIS A 823 -42.81 6.50 -73.66
C HIS A 823 -43.25 5.38 -74.61
N PRO A 824 -42.45 4.29 -74.77
CA PRO A 824 -42.76 3.18 -75.67
C PRO A 824 -44.19 2.60 -75.62
N PHE A 825 -44.91 2.67 -74.48
CA PHE A 825 -46.28 2.16 -74.38
C PHE A 825 -47.33 3.06 -75.05
N ALA A 826 -47.04 4.32 -75.33
CA ALA A 826 -48.00 5.30 -75.86
C ALA A 826 -48.61 4.89 -77.22
N LEU A 827 -47.91 4.02 -77.95
CA LEU A 827 -48.37 3.41 -79.21
C LEU A 827 -49.45 2.35 -79.02
N HIS A 828 -49.65 1.85 -77.79
CA HIS A 828 -50.50 0.70 -77.47
C HIS A 828 -51.66 1.06 -76.55
N VAL A 829 -51.44 1.88 -75.53
CA VAL A 829 -52.48 2.30 -74.57
C VAL A 829 -52.37 3.82 -74.34
N PRO A 830 -53.42 4.61 -74.60
CA PRO A 830 -53.39 6.04 -74.36
C PRO A 830 -53.49 6.35 -72.86
N VAL A 831 -52.44 6.92 -72.28
CA VAL A 831 -52.38 7.34 -70.86
C VAL A 831 -52.40 8.86 -70.79
N GLY A 832 -53.23 9.41 -69.90
CA GLY A 832 -53.25 10.84 -69.61
C GLY A 832 -52.72 11.15 -68.22
N VAL A 833 -52.67 12.44 -67.90
CA VAL A 833 -52.45 12.90 -66.52
C VAL A 833 -53.45 14.00 -66.17
N SER A 834 -54.08 13.85 -65.01
CA SER A 834 -54.95 14.83 -64.40
C SER A 834 -54.26 15.48 -63.23
N VAL A 835 -54.31 16.82 -63.15
CA VAL A 835 -53.58 17.59 -62.14
C VAL A 835 -54.50 18.58 -61.42
N GLY A 836 -54.42 18.61 -60.10
CA GLY A 836 -55.05 19.60 -59.23
C GLY A 836 -54.01 20.38 -58.44
N SER A 837 -54.29 21.63 -58.08
CA SER A 837 -53.39 22.39 -57.21
C SER A 837 -54.10 23.28 -56.20
N ALA A 838 -53.44 23.50 -55.06
CA ALA A 838 -53.84 24.44 -54.03
C ALA A 838 -52.62 25.24 -53.56
N ALA A 839 -52.83 26.47 -53.09
CA ALA A 839 -51.78 27.26 -52.47
C ALA A 839 -52.06 27.47 -50.98
N VAL A 840 -50.98 27.55 -50.22
CA VAL A 840 -50.94 28.00 -48.82
C VAL A 840 -50.08 29.25 -48.74
N GLY A 841 -50.65 30.33 -48.19
CA GLY A 841 -49.93 31.58 -47.94
C GLY A 841 -49.32 31.63 -46.54
N PRO A 842 -48.71 32.76 -46.16
CA PRO A 842 -48.04 32.94 -44.87
C PRO A 842 -48.98 32.82 -43.65
N GLU A 843 -50.29 32.95 -43.86
CA GLU A 843 -51.32 32.71 -42.86
C GLU A 843 -51.40 31.24 -42.39
N GLY A 844 -50.83 30.31 -43.17
CA GLY A 844 -50.92 28.86 -42.92
C GLY A 844 -52.32 28.31 -43.21
N ARG A 845 -52.43 26.98 -43.30
CA ARG A 845 -53.72 26.27 -43.45
C ARG A 845 -53.59 24.86 -42.88
N ASP A 846 -54.70 24.25 -42.50
CA ASP A 846 -54.75 22.82 -42.17
C ASP A 846 -54.21 21.96 -43.34
N PRO A 847 -53.20 21.09 -43.12
CA PRO A 847 -52.67 20.16 -44.12
C PRO A 847 -53.76 19.32 -44.81
N ASP A 848 -54.70 18.79 -44.04
CA ASP A 848 -55.75 17.91 -44.57
C ASP A 848 -56.73 18.69 -45.45
N GLU A 849 -56.99 19.95 -45.11
CA GLU A 849 -57.80 20.86 -45.94
C GLU A 849 -57.10 21.17 -47.27
N LEU A 850 -55.79 21.40 -47.28
CA LEU A 850 -55.01 21.62 -48.51
C LEU A 850 -55.06 20.41 -49.45
N LEU A 851 -54.87 19.20 -48.90
CA LEU A 851 -54.98 17.96 -49.67
C LEU A 851 -56.37 17.80 -50.27
N ARG A 852 -57.44 18.01 -49.49
CA ARG A 852 -58.83 17.97 -49.98
C ARG A 852 -59.09 18.95 -51.12
N LEU A 853 -58.56 20.18 -51.04
CA LEU A 853 -58.74 21.18 -52.10
C LEU A 853 -57.99 20.82 -53.39
N ALA A 854 -56.78 20.26 -53.28
CA ALA A 854 -56.01 19.82 -54.43
C ALA A 854 -56.70 18.61 -55.11
N ASP A 855 -57.19 17.66 -54.31
CA ASP A 855 -57.93 16.48 -54.78
C ASP A 855 -59.20 16.85 -55.55
N LEU A 856 -60.06 17.71 -54.98
CA LEU A 856 -61.27 18.16 -55.65
C LEU A 856 -61.00 18.79 -57.03
N ARG A 857 -59.90 19.56 -57.16
CA ARG A 857 -59.50 20.18 -58.43
C ARG A 857 -58.93 19.19 -59.42
N MET A 858 -58.19 18.18 -58.94
CA MET A 858 -57.68 17.09 -59.77
C MET A 858 -58.84 16.25 -60.32
N TYR A 859 -59.81 15.92 -59.47
CA TYR A 859 -61.01 15.18 -59.85
C TYR A 859 -61.85 15.94 -60.89
N ASP A 860 -62.01 17.26 -60.73
CA ASP A 860 -62.68 18.10 -61.73
C ASP A 860 -61.94 18.12 -63.07
N ALA A 861 -60.61 18.14 -63.07
CA ALA A 861 -59.79 18.04 -64.29
C ALA A 861 -59.99 16.68 -64.98
N LYS A 862 -59.96 15.59 -64.21
CA LYS A 862 -60.20 14.21 -64.67
C LYS A 862 -61.55 14.05 -65.37
N ARG A 863 -62.61 14.62 -64.79
CA ARG A 863 -63.96 14.62 -65.39
C ARG A 863 -64.07 15.41 -66.69
N ARG A 864 -63.32 16.52 -66.83
CA ARG A 864 -63.29 17.32 -68.07
C ARG A 864 -62.52 16.60 -69.17
N GLY A 865 -61.40 15.97 -68.84
CA GLY A 865 -60.61 15.16 -69.76
C GLY A 865 -61.37 13.94 -70.31
N ALA A 866 -62.13 13.26 -69.45
CA ALA A 866 -62.97 12.11 -69.84
C ALA A 866 -64.10 12.50 -70.83
N ARG A 867 -64.59 13.74 -70.80
CA ARG A 867 -65.64 14.25 -71.72
C ARG A 867 -65.12 14.68 -73.10
N HIS A 868 -63.81 14.77 -73.29
CA HIS A 868 -63.18 15.09 -74.59
C HIS A 868 -62.61 13.85 -75.31
N ARG A 869 -62.60 12.68 -74.66
CA ARG A 869 -62.15 11.39 -75.24
C ARG A 869 -63.31 10.50 -75.74
N HIS A 870 -64.56 10.95 -75.56
CA HIS A 870 -65.76 10.44 -76.23
C HIS A 870 -66.23 11.46 -77.25
#